data_AF-A0A078S338-F1
#
_entry.id   AF-A0A078S338-F1
#
_cell.length_a   1.000
_cell.length_b   1.000
_cell.length_c   1.000
_cell.angle_alpha   90.00
_cell.angle_beta   90.00
_cell.angle_gamma   90.00
#
_symmetry.space_group_name_H-M   'P 1'
#
loop_
_entity.id
_entity.type
_entity.pdbx_description
1 polymer ?
#
loop_
_entity_poly.entity_id
_entity_poly.type
_entity_poly.pdbx_seq_one_letter_code
_entity_poly.pdbx_strand_id
1 'polypeptide(L)'
;MSYGERLSSIIVAQLTGAEWFDSRKFIKTEKKHSKHVLDTELTNSLVRETFSSLPKRVLVPGFISTDKMTGEVTNLGRGGSDYTAAIIAAALDADSLEIWTDVDGFMTADPRVISRAYTINELSYVEATELCNFGAKVVYPPTIYPVCHKNIPILVKNTFNPEGVGTVIKREVSDPQSKAIKGISSINDTSLITVQGLGMVGVIGVNYRIFKALAKNGISVFLVSQASSENSTSIGVRNADADLACEVLNEEFAKEIEMGEISPIQAEKNLATVAIVGENMKHTPGIAGKLFGTLGRNGINVIACAQGASETNISFVVDSKSLRKSLNVIHDSFFLSEYQVLNLFICGIGTVGGSLIEQIHSQRQKLMQENGLQLNVVGIADANKAMFSREGFDLGRFREELQEKGKDSSLETLRNEIIGMNIFNSVFVDCTASAGVASLYKDLLLHNVSVVAANKIAASSEYENYRELKQIARQRGVKYLFETNVGAGLPIINTINDLIHSGDKILKIEAVLSGTLNYIFNKISADIPFSKTIKMAQEERYSEPDPRIDLSGKDVIRKLVILAREAGYCLEQSDVEKNLFVPDDFFEGSLDDFWKKVPSLDADFEARRKVLEAENKHWRFVAKLENGKASVGLQEVGANHPFYGLEGSNNIILLTTARYKEYPMMIQGYGAGAGVTAAG
;
A
#
# COMPACT_ATOMS: atom_id res chain seq x y z
N MET A 1 -17.20 39.11 -24.35
CA MET A 1 -17.16 38.42 -23.05
C MET A 1 -17.59 39.31 -21.89
N SER A 2 -17.22 40.60 -21.84
CA SER A 2 -17.57 41.53 -20.73
C SER A 2 -19.06 41.84 -20.48
N TYR A 3 -20.00 41.36 -21.31
CA TYR A 3 -21.42 41.63 -21.08
C TYR A 3 -22.01 40.81 -19.92
N GLY A 4 -21.46 39.63 -19.63
CA GLY A 4 -21.98 38.75 -18.58
C GLY A 4 -21.89 39.36 -17.19
N GLU A 5 -20.70 39.82 -16.80
CA GLU A 5 -20.45 40.43 -15.49
C GLU A 5 -21.14 41.80 -15.37
N ARG A 6 -21.29 42.54 -16.48
CA ARG A 6 -22.04 43.81 -16.50
C ARG A 6 -23.52 43.59 -16.21
N LEU A 7 -24.17 42.63 -16.87
CA LEU A 7 -25.59 42.36 -16.66
C LEU A 7 -25.85 41.77 -15.27
N SER A 8 -25.08 40.75 -14.88
CA SER A 8 -25.23 40.11 -13.57
C SER A 8 -25.01 41.08 -12.41
N SER A 9 -23.98 41.93 -12.48
CA SER A 9 -23.75 42.93 -11.43
C SER A 9 -24.92 43.93 -11.31
N ILE A 10 -25.46 44.44 -12.42
CA ILE A 10 -26.60 45.36 -12.34
C ILE A 10 -27.82 44.69 -11.69
N ILE A 11 -28.10 43.43 -12.04
CA ILE A 11 -29.22 42.67 -11.45
C ILE A 11 -29.01 42.48 -9.94
N VAL A 12 -27.82 42.02 -9.52
CA VAL A 12 -27.51 41.78 -8.11
C VAL A 12 -27.52 43.08 -7.29
N ALA A 13 -27.04 44.19 -7.87
CA ALA A 13 -27.05 45.48 -7.20
C ALA A 13 -28.48 45.91 -6.87
N GLN A 14 -29.40 45.73 -7.84
CA GLN A 14 -30.81 46.04 -7.66
C GLN A 14 -31.49 45.15 -6.61
N LEU A 15 -31.16 43.85 -6.58
CA LEU A 15 -31.72 42.89 -5.62
C LEU A 15 -31.23 43.12 -4.18
N THR A 16 -29.98 43.56 -4.02
CA THR A 16 -29.34 43.71 -2.70
C THR A 16 -29.44 45.13 -2.14
N GLY A 17 -29.78 46.11 -2.98
CA GLY A 17 -29.70 47.54 -2.65
C GLY A 17 -28.26 48.03 -2.49
N ALA A 18 -27.30 47.37 -3.14
CA ALA A 18 -25.91 47.79 -3.17
C ALA A 18 -25.69 48.85 -4.26
N GLU A 19 -24.78 49.79 -4.01
CA GLU A 19 -24.44 50.80 -5.00
C GLU A 19 -23.53 50.19 -6.09
N TRP A 20 -23.92 50.35 -7.35
CA TRP A 20 -23.20 49.73 -8.47
C TRP A 20 -22.08 50.63 -8.99
N PHE A 21 -20.87 50.09 -9.07
CA PHE A 21 -19.69 50.77 -9.59
C PHE A 21 -19.08 50.00 -10.76
N ASP A 22 -18.76 50.71 -11.83
CA ASP A 22 -18.19 50.10 -13.04
C ASP A 22 -16.67 49.91 -12.91
N SER A 23 -16.22 48.65 -12.81
CA SER A 23 -14.79 48.30 -12.67
C SER A 23 -13.90 48.89 -13.76
N ARG A 24 -14.44 49.12 -14.96
CA ARG A 24 -13.70 49.73 -16.08
C ARG A 24 -13.16 51.12 -15.79
N LYS A 25 -13.81 51.86 -14.88
CA LYS A 25 -13.39 53.22 -14.52
C LYS A 25 -12.07 53.23 -13.75
N PHE A 26 -11.84 52.22 -12.92
CA PHE A 26 -10.72 52.20 -11.97
C PHE A 26 -9.76 51.01 -12.13
N ILE A 27 -10.15 49.90 -12.76
CA ILE A 27 -9.26 48.78 -13.09
C ILE A 27 -8.65 49.01 -14.47
N LYS A 28 -7.33 49.26 -14.51
CA LYS A 28 -6.59 49.60 -15.73
C LYS A 28 -5.57 48.52 -16.08
N THR A 29 -5.44 48.26 -17.38
CA THR A 29 -4.47 47.31 -17.94
C THR A 29 -3.57 48.00 -18.96
N GLU A 30 -2.44 47.39 -19.26
CA GLU A 30 -1.53 47.80 -20.32
C GLU A 30 -1.13 46.60 -21.18
N LYS A 31 -0.90 46.85 -22.47
CA LYS A 31 -0.48 45.79 -23.41
C LYS A 31 1.03 45.58 -23.33
N LYS A 32 1.45 44.41 -22.84
CA LYS A 32 2.84 43.93 -22.81
C LYS A 32 2.95 42.58 -23.51
N HIS A 33 3.87 42.44 -24.48
CA HIS A 33 4.11 41.18 -25.22
C HIS A 33 2.82 40.52 -25.74
N SER A 34 1.93 41.30 -26.36
CA SER A 34 0.63 40.86 -26.89
C SER A 34 -0.42 40.38 -25.86
N LYS A 35 -0.18 40.56 -24.55
CA LYS A 35 -1.15 40.30 -23.48
C LYS A 35 -1.47 41.58 -22.70
N HIS A 36 -2.69 41.70 -22.22
CA HIS A 36 -3.06 42.78 -21.29
C HIS A 36 -2.67 42.35 -19.86
N VAL A 37 -1.90 43.20 -19.19
CA VAL A 37 -1.44 43.01 -17.80
C VAL A 37 -1.97 44.17 -16.96
N LEU A 38 -2.26 43.93 -15.68
CA LEU A 38 -2.74 44.96 -14.77
C LEU A 38 -1.70 46.09 -14.60
N ASP A 39 -2.13 47.34 -14.76
CA ASP A 39 -1.36 48.51 -14.32
C ASP A 39 -1.64 48.73 -12.83
N THR A 40 -0.73 48.25 -11.98
CA THR A 40 -0.96 48.15 -10.53
C THR A 40 -0.97 49.52 -9.87
N GLU A 41 -0.07 50.43 -10.26
CA GLU A 41 0.03 51.76 -9.65
C GLU A 41 -1.20 52.61 -9.98
N LEU A 42 -1.57 52.70 -11.26
CA LEU A 42 -2.72 53.47 -11.70
C LEU A 42 -4.02 52.91 -11.12
N THR A 43 -4.18 51.59 -11.14
CA THR A 43 -5.38 50.93 -10.58
C THR A 43 -5.51 51.20 -9.08
N ASN A 44 -4.44 51.06 -8.30
CA ASN A 44 -4.49 51.32 -6.86
C ASN A 44 -4.87 52.77 -6.55
N SER A 45 -4.34 53.74 -7.30
CA SER A 45 -4.71 55.15 -7.14
C SER A 45 -6.20 55.37 -7.42
N LEU A 46 -6.69 54.86 -8.55
CA LEU A 46 -8.09 55.06 -8.96
C LEU A 46 -9.09 54.35 -8.04
N VAL A 47 -8.74 53.16 -7.52
CA VAL A 47 -9.57 52.44 -6.55
C VAL A 47 -9.70 53.26 -5.26
N ARG A 48 -8.60 53.80 -4.73
CA ARG A 48 -8.61 54.64 -3.53
C ARG A 48 -9.37 55.95 -3.74
N GLU A 49 -9.26 56.56 -4.91
CA GLU A 49 -10.02 57.76 -5.27
C GLU A 49 -11.52 57.47 -5.36
N THR A 50 -11.90 56.40 -6.07
CA THR A 50 -13.29 55.98 -6.30
C THR A 50 -14.00 55.66 -4.99
N PHE A 51 -13.31 55.01 -4.05
CA PHE A 51 -13.87 54.59 -2.76
C PHE A 51 -13.40 55.47 -1.60
N SER A 52 -13.02 56.72 -1.86
CA SER A 52 -12.66 57.69 -0.82
C SER A 52 -13.81 57.96 0.18
N SER A 53 -15.06 57.94 -0.31
CA SER A 53 -16.28 57.90 0.50
C SER A 53 -16.90 56.51 0.42
N LEU A 54 -16.59 55.64 1.38
CA LEU A 54 -17.03 54.25 1.40
C LEU A 54 -18.55 54.11 1.60
N PRO A 55 -19.32 53.63 0.61
CA PRO A 55 -20.72 53.28 0.78
C PRO A 55 -20.85 52.04 1.67
N LYS A 56 -22.02 51.84 2.28
CA LYS A 56 -22.25 50.70 3.19
C LYS A 56 -22.13 49.34 2.48
N ARG A 57 -22.59 49.25 1.22
CA ARG A 57 -22.49 48.05 0.36
C ARG A 57 -22.32 48.48 -1.08
N VAL A 58 -21.29 47.96 -1.72
CA VAL A 58 -20.92 48.25 -3.10
C VAL A 58 -20.94 46.96 -3.90
N LEU A 59 -21.33 47.05 -5.16
CA LEU A 59 -21.19 45.97 -6.11
C LEU A 59 -20.35 46.39 -7.32
N VAL A 60 -19.35 45.58 -7.64
CA VAL A 60 -18.41 45.79 -8.74
C VAL A 60 -18.43 44.58 -9.68
N PRO A 61 -18.56 44.75 -11.01
CA PRO A 61 -18.38 43.64 -11.95
C PRO A 61 -16.91 43.20 -11.99
N GLY A 62 -16.65 41.95 -11.64
CA GLY A 62 -15.32 41.33 -11.77
C GLY A 62 -14.89 41.12 -13.23
N PHE A 63 -13.67 40.62 -13.44
CA PHE A 63 -13.09 40.19 -14.72
C PHE A 63 -12.80 41.31 -15.75
N ILE A 64 -13.55 42.41 -15.74
CA ILE A 64 -13.54 43.45 -16.76
C ILE A 64 -12.60 44.60 -16.37
N SER A 65 -11.87 45.12 -17.35
CA SER A 65 -10.97 46.28 -17.18
C SER A 65 -10.95 47.14 -18.45
N THR A 66 -10.17 48.22 -18.46
CA THR A 66 -9.87 48.99 -19.68
C THR A 66 -8.38 49.17 -19.89
N ASP A 67 -7.95 49.28 -21.14
CA ASP A 67 -6.57 49.68 -21.45
C ASP A 67 -6.33 51.13 -21.02
N LYS A 68 -5.20 51.40 -20.37
CA LYS A 68 -4.87 52.71 -19.81
C LYS A 68 -4.68 53.79 -20.87
N MET A 69 -4.25 53.42 -22.09
CA MET A 69 -3.95 54.36 -23.16
C MET A 69 -5.12 54.48 -24.15
N THR A 70 -5.68 53.35 -24.58
CA THR A 70 -6.74 53.36 -25.62
C THR A 70 -8.14 53.50 -25.04
N GLY A 71 -8.34 53.17 -23.76
CA GLY A 71 -9.66 53.11 -23.12
C GLY A 71 -10.53 51.95 -23.61
N GLU A 72 -10.00 51.08 -24.48
CA GLU A 72 -10.72 49.91 -24.97
C GLU A 72 -11.03 48.93 -23.82
N VAL A 73 -12.15 48.22 -23.93
CA VAL A 73 -12.55 47.24 -22.93
C VAL A 73 -11.66 46.00 -23.03
N THR A 74 -10.98 45.69 -21.94
CA THR A 74 -10.08 44.54 -21.78
C THR A 74 -10.59 43.64 -20.66
N ASN A 75 -9.84 42.59 -20.34
CA ASN A 75 -10.16 41.66 -19.26
C ASN A 75 -8.90 41.14 -18.58
N LEU A 76 -9.08 40.57 -17.40
CA LEU A 76 -8.00 40.02 -16.56
C LEU A 76 -7.73 38.52 -16.81
N GLY A 77 -8.30 37.94 -17.86
CA GLY A 77 -8.17 36.50 -18.15
C GLY A 77 -9.03 35.59 -17.28
N ARG A 78 -8.86 34.27 -17.41
CA ARG A 78 -9.61 33.28 -16.63
C ARG A 78 -9.35 33.46 -15.13
N GLY A 79 -10.39 33.40 -14.29
CA GLY A 79 -10.28 33.70 -12.85
C GLY A 79 -10.21 35.20 -12.54
N GLY A 80 -10.45 36.06 -13.53
CA GLY A 80 -10.32 37.51 -13.39
C GLY A 80 -11.28 38.16 -12.38
N SER A 81 -12.40 37.52 -12.03
CA SER A 81 -13.31 38.02 -11.00
C SER A 81 -12.68 37.94 -9.60
N ASP A 82 -12.11 36.78 -9.26
CA ASP A 82 -11.34 36.61 -8.02
C ASP A 82 -10.20 37.63 -7.97
N TYR A 83 -9.47 37.77 -9.08
CA TYR A 83 -8.35 38.72 -9.15
C TYR A 83 -8.79 40.17 -8.98
N THR A 84 -9.95 40.56 -9.53
CA THR A 84 -10.54 41.90 -9.31
C THR A 84 -10.83 42.14 -7.83
N ALA A 85 -11.41 41.15 -7.13
CA ALA A 85 -11.69 41.25 -5.70
C ALA A 85 -10.39 41.39 -4.88
N ALA A 86 -9.35 40.63 -5.21
CA ALA A 86 -8.05 40.76 -4.55
C ALA A 86 -7.37 42.11 -4.77
N ILE A 87 -7.46 42.68 -5.98
CA ILE A 87 -6.93 44.00 -6.29
C ILE A 87 -7.63 45.07 -5.42
N ILE A 88 -8.96 45.04 -5.35
CA ILE A 88 -9.73 46.00 -4.55
C ILE A 88 -9.41 45.83 -3.06
N ALA A 89 -9.38 44.60 -2.56
CA ALA A 89 -9.04 44.30 -1.18
C ALA A 89 -7.64 44.83 -0.80
N ALA A 90 -6.63 44.59 -1.65
CA ALA A 90 -5.28 45.06 -1.42
C ALA A 90 -5.13 46.59 -1.55
N ALA A 91 -5.88 47.23 -2.45
CA ALA A 91 -5.85 48.68 -2.64
C ALA A 91 -6.50 49.45 -1.48
N LEU A 92 -7.55 48.87 -0.88
CA LEU A 92 -8.30 49.45 0.24
C LEU A 92 -7.83 48.96 1.61
N ASP A 93 -6.78 48.13 1.67
CA ASP A 93 -6.26 47.55 2.92
C ASP A 93 -7.36 46.84 3.73
N ALA A 94 -8.18 46.02 3.04
CA ALA A 94 -9.33 45.33 3.64
C ALA A 94 -8.91 44.32 4.71
N ASP A 95 -9.78 44.09 5.70
CA ASP A 95 -9.52 43.12 6.79
C ASP A 95 -9.44 41.67 6.29
N SER A 96 -10.20 41.32 5.24
CA SER A 96 -10.22 39.99 4.65
C SER A 96 -10.76 40.00 3.23
N LEU A 97 -10.37 39.01 2.42
CA LEU A 97 -10.94 38.71 1.11
C LEU A 97 -11.78 37.43 1.19
N GLU A 98 -13.09 37.50 0.95
CA GLU A 98 -13.92 36.29 0.87
C GLU A 98 -14.14 35.86 -0.58
N ILE A 99 -13.84 34.59 -0.88
CA ILE A 99 -14.13 33.95 -2.16
C ILE A 99 -15.26 32.95 -1.95
N TRP A 100 -16.43 33.28 -2.49
CA TRP A 100 -17.63 32.46 -2.42
C TRP A 100 -17.78 31.60 -3.68
N THR A 101 -17.71 30.28 -3.52
CA THR A 101 -17.69 29.29 -4.60
C THR A 101 -18.73 28.18 -4.38
N ASP A 102 -18.66 27.08 -5.13
CA ASP A 102 -19.54 25.91 -5.07
C ASP A 102 -18.97 24.73 -4.27
N VAL A 103 -17.86 24.94 -3.57
CA VAL A 103 -17.17 23.95 -2.72
C VAL A 103 -16.91 24.51 -1.33
N ASP A 104 -16.81 23.62 -0.33
CA ASP A 104 -16.58 23.95 1.09
C ASP A 104 -15.18 24.49 1.41
N GLY A 105 -14.33 24.69 0.40
CA GLY A 105 -12.96 25.15 0.56
C GLY A 105 -11.97 24.29 -0.21
N PHE A 106 -10.69 24.35 0.19
CA PHE A 106 -9.69 23.40 -0.25
C PHE A 106 -9.91 22.07 0.43
N MET A 107 -9.86 21.00 -0.35
CA MET A 107 -9.96 19.63 0.12
C MET A 107 -8.56 19.00 0.16
N THR A 108 -8.34 18.02 1.04
CA THR A 108 -7.06 17.27 1.08
C THR A 108 -6.73 16.54 -0.23
N ALA A 109 -7.75 16.21 -1.02
CA ALA A 109 -7.67 15.62 -2.36
C ALA A 109 -9.01 15.88 -3.08
N ASP A 110 -9.10 15.64 -4.39
CA ASP A 110 -10.37 15.77 -5.12
C ASP A 110 -11.43 14.78 -4.57
N PRO A 111 -12.54 15.25 -3.99
CA PRO A 111 -13.59 14.39 -3.40
C PRO A 111 -14.26 13.48 -4.42
N ARG A 112 -14.22 13.82 -5.71
CA ARG A 112 -14.77 13.00 -6.79
C ARG A 112 -13.94 11.74 -7.03
N VAL A 113 -12.65 11.78 -6.65
CA VAL A 113 -11.71 10.67 -6.79
C VAL A 113 -11.53 9.95 -5.45
N ILE A 114 -11.47 10.69 -4.35
CA ILE A 114 -11.22 10.22 -2.99
C ILE A 114 -12.42 10.56 -2.10
N SER A 115 -13.28 9.58 -1.81
CA SER A 115 -14.50 9.80 -1.03
C SER A 115 -14.26 10.22 0.42
N ARG A 116 -13.07 9.92 0.96
CA ARG A 116 -12.65 10.26 2.34
C ARG A 116 -11.89 11.59 2.43
N ALA A 117 -11.85 12.38 1.36
CA ALA A 117 -11.24 13.71 1.41
C ALA A 117 -12.04 14.62 2.34
N TYR A 118 -11.34 15.46 3.10
CA TYR A 118 -11.95 16.43 4.02
C TYR A 118 -11.42 17.84 3.74
N THR A 119 -12.17 18.85 4.21
CA THR A 119 -11.80 20.27 4.07
C THR A 119 -10.57 20.59 4.90
N ILE A 120 -9.65 21.35 4.31
CA ILE A 120 -8.48 21.90 4.97
C ILE A 120 -8.90 23.24 5.58
N ASN A 121 -8.84 23.35 6.91
CA ASN A 121 -9.30 24.56 7.60
C ASN A 121 -8.36 25.75 7.40
N GLU A 122 -7.04 25.50 7.38
CA GLU A 122 -6.02 26.54 7.24
C GLU A 122 -4.92 26.14 6.26
N LEU A 123 -4.54 27.07 5.39
CA LEU A 123 -3.43 26.96 4.44
C LEU A 123 -2.55 28.21 4.49
N SER A 124 -1.26 28.02 4.23
CA SER A 124 -0.39 29.14 3.88
C SER A 124 -0.67 29.65 2.46
N TYR A 125 -0.28 30.89 2.16
CA TYR A 125 -0.32 31.40 0.78
C TYR A 125 0.49 30.54 -0.21
N VAL A 126 1.62 29.98 0.24
CA VAL A 126 2.48 29.13 -0.59
C VAL A 126 1.78 27.81 -0.88
N GLU A 127 1.25 27.12 0.14
CA GLU A 127 0.55 25.85 -0.04
C GLU A 127 -0.68 25.99 -0.95
N ALA A 128 -1.48 27.04 -0.75
CA ALA A 128 -2.64 27.30 -1.60
C ALA A 128 -2.23 27.54 -3.06
N THR A 129 -1.16 28.31 -3.29
CA THR A 129 -0.63 28.57 -4.63
C THR A 129 -0.16 27.29 -5.32
N GLU A 130 0.61 26.45 -4.61
CA GLU A 130 1.11 25.17 -5.13
C GLU A 130 -0.03 24.20 -5.46
N LEU A 131 -1.01 24.04 -4.57
CA LEU A 131 -2.20 23.19 -4.82
C LEU A 131 -2.95 23.65 -6.07
N CYS A 132 -3.16 24.96 -6.24
CA CYS A 132 -3.84 25.51 -7.40
C CYS A 132 -3.06 25.31 -8.70
N ASN A 133 -1.74 25.51 -8.68
CA ASN A 133 -0.87 25.31 -9.84
C ASN A 133 -0.90 23.86 -10.34
N PHE A 134 -1.05 22.89 -9.43
CA PHE A 134 -1.10 21.47 -9.74
C PHE A 134 -2.53 20.88 -9.78
N GLY A 135 -3.55 21.71 -10.02
CA GLY A 135 -4.88 21.25 -10.44
C GLY A 135 -6.03 21.46 -9.45
N ALA A 136 -5.79 21.94 -8.23
CA ALA A 136 -6.86 22.30 -7.30
C ALA A 136 -7.54 23.61 -7.73
N LYS A 137 -8.64 23.51 -8.49
CA LYS A 137 -9.35 24.68 -9.07
C LYS A 137 -10.28 25.36 -8.06
N VAL A 138 -9.73 25.85 -6.95
CA VAL A 138 -10.51 26.54 -5.90
C VAL A 138 -10.31 28.06 -5.97
N VAL A 139 -9.07 28.51 -6.08
CA VAL A 139 -8.72 29.94 -6.19
C VAL A 139 -7.77 30.11 -7.38
N TYR A 140 -7.99 31.14 -8.19
CA TYR A 140 -7.04 31.48 -9.24
C TYR A 140 -5.70 31.97 -8.66
N PRO A 141 -4.53 31.34 -8.95
CA PRO A 141 -3.28 31.67 -8.26
C PRO A 141 -2.88 33.16 -8.27
N PRO A 142 -3.04 33.91 -9.38
CA PRO A 142 -2.77 35.36 -9.39
C PRO A 142 -3.61 36.18 -8.40
N THR A 143 -4.76 35.68 -7.96
CA THR A 143 -5.58 36.29 -6.90
C THR A 143 -4.86 36.34 -5.55
N ILE A 144 -3.99 35.37 -5.28
CA ILE A 144 -3.30 35.29 -3.98
C ILE A 144 -2.24 36.38 -3.84
N TYR A 145 -1.62 36.82 -4.94
CA TYR A 145 -0.47 37.71 -4.92
C TYR A 145 -0.73 39.10 -4.30
N PRO A 146 -1.76 39.87 -4.70
CA PRO A 146 -2.01 41.22 -4.14
C PRO A 146 -2.25 41.21 -2.62
N VAL A 147 -3.02 40.23 -2.16
CA VAL A 147 -3.41 40.10 -0.75
C VAL A 147 -2.30 39.51 0.11
N CYS A 148 -1.45 38.63 -0.44
CA CYS A 148 -0.27 38.09 0.23
C CYS A 148 0.71 39.20 0.62
N HIS A 149 1.00 40.16 -0.27
CA HIS A 149 1.88 41.31 0.02
C HIS A 149 1.37 42.20 1.15
N LYS A 150 0.05 42.26 1.32
CA LYS A 150 -0.63 43.03 2.37
C LYS A 150 -0.96 42.21 3.61
N ASN A 151 -0.65 40.92 3.62
CA ASN A 151 -1.01 39.97 4.67
C ASN A 151 -2.53 39.92 4.95
N ILE A 152 -3.35 40.10 3.91
CA ILE A 152 -4.81 40.05 3.99
C ILE A 152 -5.26 38.58 3.86
N PRO A 153 -5.93 37.99 4.86
CA PRO A 153 -6.37 36.61 4.80
C PRO A 153 -7.46 36.41 3.74
N ILE A 154 -7.43 35.26 3.07
CA ILE A 154 -8.46 34.84 2.11
C ILE A 154 -9.34 33.78 2.76
N LEU A 155 -10.65 33.98 2.79
CA LEU A 155 -11.62 33.00 3.25
C LEU A 155 -12.33 32.39 2.05
N VAL A 156 -12.15 31.11 1.81
CA VAL A 156 -12.88 30.37 0.79
C VAL A 156 -14.13 29.75 1.43
N LYS A 157 -15.31 30.09 0.90
CA LYS A 157 -16.61 29.69 1.43
C LYS A 157 -17.52 29.11 0.35
N ASN A 158 -18.50 28.32 0.76
CA ASN A 158 -19.48 27.69 -0.13
C ASN A 158 -20.81 28.46 -0.14
N THR A 159 -21.24 28.90 -1.31
CA THR A 159 -22.54 29.56 -1.51
C THR A 159 -23.74 28.65 -1.21
N PHE A 160 -23.60 27.34 -1.43
CA PHE A 160 -24.65 26.35 -1.15
C PHE A 160 -24.60 25.81 0.29
N ASN A 161 -23.52 26.09 1.02
CA ASN A 161 -23.35 25.72 2.43
C ASN A 161 -22.71 26.88 3.23
N PRO A 162 -23.45 27.97 3.48
CA PRO A 162 -22.87 29.21 4.04
C PRO A 162 -22.34 29.10 5.47
N GLU A 163 -22.88 28.15 6.23
CA GLU A 163 -22.48 27.82 7.61
C GLU A 163 -21.23 26.93 7.68
N GLY A 164 -20.74 26.44 6.53
CA GLY A 164 -19.51 25.67 6.45
C GLY A 164 -18.30 26.49 6.90
N VAL A 165 -17.35 25.82 7.57
CA VAL A 165 -16.14 26.44 8.12
C VAL A 165 -15.27 27.07 7.03
N GLY A 166 -15.24 26.48 5.83
CA GLY A 166 -14.42 26.99 4.74
C GLY A 166 -12.95 26.62 4.85
N THR A 167 -12.12 27.36 4.09
CA THR A 167 -10.67 27.37 4.24
C THR A 167 -10.17 28.80 4.43
N VAL A 168 -9.30 29.02 5.40
CA VAL A 168 -8.61 30.29 5.62
C VAL A 168 -7.18 30.21 5.08
N ILE A 169 -6.81 31.10 4.18
CA ILE A 169 -5.46 31.23 3.63
C ILE A 169 -4.79 32.46 4.26
N LYS A 170 -3.66 32.25 4.95
CA LYS A 170 -2.92 33.30 5.67
C LYS A 170 -1.40 33.09 5.58
N ARG A 171 -0.58 34.01 6.09
CA ARG A 171 0.90 33.89 5.99
C ARG A 171 1.48 32.77 6.85
N GLU A 172 1.06 32.69 8.11
CA GLU A 172 1.57 31.71 9.07
C GLU A 172 0.39 30.89 9.60
N VAL A 173 0.50 29.57 9.46
CA VAL A 173 -0.47 28.61 9.98
C VAL A 173 -0.13 28.33 11.45
N SER A 174 -1.10 28.49 12.34
CA SER A 174 -0.84 28.60 13.79
C SER A 174 -0.88 27.26 14.53
N ASP A 175 -1.02 26.14 13.81
CA ASP A 175 -1.33 24.83 14.38
C ASP A 175 -0.07 23.99 14.68
N PRO A 176 0.26 23.72 15.96
CA PRO A 176 1.38 22.85 16.36
C PRO A 176 1.19 21.37 15.97
N GLN A 177 -0.04 20.93 15.64
CA GLN A 177 -0.35 19.57 15.17
C GLN A 177 -0.43 19.47 13.64
N SER A 178 0.01 20.50 12.93
CA SER A 178 0.00 20.57 11.47
C SER A 178 0.70 19.35 10.83
N LYS A 179 -0.09 18.50 10.15
CA LYS A 179 0.41 17.38 9.34
C LYS A 179 1.50 17.84 8.38
N ALA A 180 2.49 16.98 8.14
CA ALA A 180 3.61 17.30 7.24
C ALA A 180 3.16 17.63 5.80
N ILE A 181 2.06 17.02 5.35
CA ILE A 181 1.43 17.28 4.05
C ILE A 181 0.00 17.77 4.31
N LYS A 182 -0.41 18.84 3.61
CA LYS A 182 -1.73 19.47 3.72
C LYS A 182 -2.69 19.08 2.62
N GLY A 183 -2.18 18.81 1.41
CA GLY A 183 -3.05 18.42 0.29
C GLY A 183 -2.32 17.66 -0.80
N ILE A 184 -3.12 17.01 -1.64
CA ILE A 184 -2.71 16.31 -2.84
C ILE A 184 -3.53 16.88 -4.00
N SER A 185 -2.87 17.21 -5.10
CA SER A 185 -3.52 17.64 -6.34
C SER A 185 -2.98 16.85 -7.53
N SER A 186 -3.71 16.90 -8.65
CA SER A 186 -3.27 16.20 -9.87
C SER A 186 -3.77 16.85 -11.15
N ILE A 187 -3.01 16.64 -12.23
CA ILE A 187 -3.33 17.02 -13.59
C ILE A 187 -3.32 15.76 -14.47
N ASN A 188 -4.51 15.30 -14.88
CA ASN A 188 -4.67 14.14 -15.77
C ASN A 188 -4.50 14.48 -17.28
N ASP A 189 -3.73 15.52 -17.56
CA ASP A 189 -3.48 16.05 -18.91
C ASP A 189 -2.00 16.44 -19.01
N THR A 190 -1.13 15.45 -18.89
CA THR A 190 0.33 15.62 -18.93
C THR A 190 0.93 14.84 -20.10
N SER A 191 1.82 15.50 -20.84
CA SER A 191 2.80 14.87 -21.72
C SER A 191 4.21 15.22 -21.26
N LEU A 192 5.11 14.24 -21.31
CA LEU A 192 6.51 14.44 -21.00
C LEU A 192 7.32 14.48 -22.28
N ILE A 193 8.06 15.56 -22.51
CA ILE A 193 8.98 15.71 -23.64
C ILE A 193 10.39 15.65 -23.09
N THR A 194 11.20 14.72 -23.59
CA THR A 194 12.57 14.52 -23.12
C THR A 194 13.55 14.89 -24.23
N VAL A 195 14.39 15.88 -23.95
CA VAL A 195 15.54 16.24 -24.77
C VAL A 195 16.76 15.56 -24.16
N GLN A 196 17.37 14.62 -24.89
CA GLN A 196 18.49 13.83 -24.40
C GLN A 196 19.58 13.66 -25.46
N GLY A 197 20.84 13.65 -25.02
CA GLY A 197 21.99 13.52 -25.91
C GLY A 197 23.32 13.58 -25.19
N LEU A 198 24.29 12.77 -25.63
CA LEU A 198 25.66 12.83 -25.09
C LEU A 198 26.35 14.15 -25.45
N GLY A 199 25.96 14.78 -26.56
CA GLY A 199 26.45 16.10 -26.96
C GLY A 199 25.91 17.26 -26.14
N MET A 200 24.97 17.02 -25.20
CA MET A 200 24.47 18.07 -24.28
C MET A 200 25.42 18.32 -23.10
N VAL A 201 26.30 17.37 -22.78
CA VAL A 201 27.14 17.42 -21.58
C VAL A 201 28.17 18.55 -21.69
N GLY A 202 28.08 19.53 -20.77
CA GLY A 202 29.01 20.66 -20.73
C GLY A 202 28.74 21.74 -21.78
N VAL A 203 27.69 21.61 -22.59
CA VAL A 203 27.28 22.62 -23.57
C VAL A 203 26.39 23.66 -22.91
N ILE A 204 26.93 24.86 -22.71
CA ILE A 204 26.21 25.98 -22.10
C ILE A 204 25.07 26.41 -23.04
N GLY A 205 23.86 26.50 -22.49
CA GLY A 205 22.74 27.18 -23.16
C GLY A 205 21.72 26.27 -23.85
N VAL A 206 21.84 24.94 -23.76
CA VAL A 206 20.82 24.01 -24.27
C VAL A 206 19.45 24.28 -23.62
N ASN A 207 19.40 24.36 -22.29
CA ASN A 207 18.16 24.70 -21.56
C ASN A 207 17.60 26.08 -21.98
N TYR A 208 18.47 27.08 -22.21
CA TYR A 208 18.02 28.39 -22.70
C TYR A 208 17.33 28.27 -24.08
N ARG A 209 17.92 27.50 -25.01
CA ARG A 209 17.33 27.26 -26.33
C ARG A 209 15.99 26.55 -26.24
N ILE A 210 15.89 25.51 -25.41
CA ILE A 210 14.64 24.79 -25.16
C ILE A 210 13.53 25.75 -24.69
N PHE A 211 13.77 26.49 -23.60
CA PHE A 211 12.73 27.38 -23.04
C PHE A 211 12.44 28.57 -23.96
N LYS A 212 13.43 29.07 -24.70
CA LYS A 212 13.23 30.14 -25.69
C LYS A 212 12.34 29.69 -26.85
N ALA A 213 12.58 28.50 -27.39
CA ALA A 213 11.82 27.96 -28.51
C ALA A 213 10.36 27.72 -28.11
N LEU A 214 10.13 27.13 -26.93
CA LEU A 214 8.78 26.91 -26.38
C LEU A 214 8.06 28.23 -26.09
N ALA A 215 8.72 29.19 -25.42
CA ALA A 215 8.10 30.47 -25.06
C ALA A 215 7.73 31.30 -26.28
N LYS A 216 8.55 31.31 -27.34
CA LYS A 216 8.24 32.01 -28.60
C LYS A 216 6.97 31.49 -29.28
N ASN A 217 6.66 30.22 -29.09
CA ASN A 217 5.48 29.57 -29.66
C ASN A 217 4.30 29.52 -28.68
N GLY A 218 4.40 30.20 -27.52
CA GLY A 218 3.32 30.29 -26.54
C GLY A 218 3.07 29.01 -25.76
N ILE A 219 4.00 28.05 -25.78
CA ILE A 219 3.87 26.77 -25.09
C ILE A 219 4.21 26.94 -23.62
N SER A 220 3.28 26.56 -22.75
CA SER A 220 3.45 26.67 -21.30
C SER A 220 4.04 25.38 -20.73
N VAL A 221 5.20 25.51 -20.10
CA VAL A 221 5.82 24.44 -19.30
C VAL A 221 5.37 24.58 -17.85
N PHE A 222 4.94 23.47 -17.22
CA PHE A 222 4.56 23.46 -15.81
C PHE A 222 5.41 22.53 -14.94
N LEU A 223 6.21 21.65 -15.54
CA LEU A 223 7.11 20.75 -14.82
C LEU A 223 8.43 20.64 -15.58
N VAL A 224 9.55 20.65 -14.86
CA VAL A 224 10.89 20.46 -15.42
C VAL A 224 11.62 19.47 -14.51
N SER A 225 12.20 18.43 -15.12
CA SER A 225 13.00 17.41 -14.45
C SER A 225 14.30 17.23 -15.22
N GLN A 226 15.44 17.58 -14.62
CA GLN A 226 16.74 17.47 -15.26
C GLN A 226 17.64 16.52 -14.48
N ALA A 227 18.35 15.65 -15.20
CA ALA A 227 19.42 14.86 -14.59
C ALA A 227 20.63 15.74 -14.27
N SER A 228 21.31 15.46 -13.15
CA SER A 228 22.51 16.19 -12.72
C SER A 228 23.69 16.09 -13.69
N SER A 229 23.68 15.11 -14.58
CA SER A 229 24.65 14.92 -15.68
C SER A 229 24.45 15.87 -16.87
N GLU A 230 23.38 16.69 -16.87
CA GLU A 230 22.98 17.63 -17.93
C GLU A 230 22.76 16.98 -19.32
N ASN A 231 22.80 15.66 -19.41
CA ASN A 231 22.59 14.91 -20.65
C ASN A 231 21.10 14.69 -20.99
N SER A 232 20.19 15.06 -20.10
CA SER A 232 18.75 14.89 -20.29
C SER A 232 17.95 15.93 -19.51
N THR A 233 17.01 16.58 -20.21
CA THR A 233 16.03 17.50 -19.67
C THR A 233 14.64 17.04 -20.11
N SER A 234 13.80 16.68 -19.14
CA SER A 234 12.39 16.33 -19.34
C SER A 234 11.47 17.48 -18.94
N ILE A 235 10.45 17.72 -19.76
CA ILE A 235 9.57 18.88 -19.66
C ILE A 235 8.12 18.41 -19.72
N GLY A 236 7.33 18.82 -18.73
CA GLY A 236 5.89 18.59 -18.67
C GLY A 236 5.11 19.70 -19.37
N VAL A 237 4.32 19.31 -20.37
CA VAL A 237 3.37 20.16 -21.10
C VAL A 237 2.00 19.51 -21.13
N ARG A 238 0.95 20.24 -21.53
CA ARG A 238 -0.39 19.65 -21.72
C ARG A 238 -0.42 18.82 -23.00
N ASN A 239 -1.31 17.84 -23.09
CA ASN A 239 -1.39 17.00 -24.31
C ASN A 239 -1.67 17.83 -25.57
N ALA A 240 -2.44 18.92 -25.45
CA ALA A 240 -2.77 19.80 -26.57
C ALA A 240 -1.54 20.54 -27.16
N ASP A 241 -0.52 20.80 -26.35
CA ASP A 241 0.69 21.52 -26.77
C ASP A 241 1.83 20.57 -27.16
N ALA A 242 1.67 19.26 -26.94
CA ALA A 242 2.75 18.27 -27.03
C ALA A 242 3.31 18.11 -28.45
N ASP A 243 2.44 18.02 -29.45
CA ASP A 243 2.86 17.80 -30.85
C ASP A 243 3.61 19.02 -31.39
N LEU A 244 3.07 20.23 -31.15
CA LEU A 244 3.71 21.49 -31.52
C LEU A 244 5.06 21.68 -30.79
N ALA A 245 5.14 21.31 -29.51
CA ALA A 245 6.38 21.39 -28.75
C ALA A 245 7.46 20.46 -29.32
N CYS A 246 7.11 19.24 -29.72
CA CYS A 246 8.06 18.34 -30.39
C CYS A 246 8.52 18.90 -31.74
N GLU A 247 7.62 19.40 -32.57
CA GLU A 247 7.96 20.01 -33.86
C GLU A 247 8.97 21.15 -33.69
N VAL A 248 8.64 22.14 -32.86
CA VAL A 248 9.46 23.31 -32.58
C VAL A 248 10.84 22.93 -32.02
N LEU A 249 10.91 21.94 -31.14
CA LEU A 249 12.17 21.52 -30.55
C LEU A 249 13.03 20.71 -31.53
N ASN A 250 12.42 19.84 -32.35
CA ASN A 250 13.17 19.13 -33.40
C ASN A 250 13.73 20.12 -34.45
N GLU A 251 13.00 21.20 -34.77
CA GLU A 251 13.51 22.26 -35.64
C GLU A 251 14.67 23.04 -35.01
N GLU A 252 14.55 23.43 -33.73
CA GLU A 252 15.58 24.18 -33.01
C GLU A 252 16.90 23.40 -32.88
N PHE A 253 16.83 22.06 -32.74
CA PHE A 253 17.97 21.16 -32.56
C PHE A 253 18.28 20.27 -33.79
N ALA A 254 17.78 20.64 -34.98
CA ALA A 254 17.86 19.79 -36.17
C ALA A 254 19.31 19.39 -36.53
N LYS A 255 20.28 20.29 -36.36
CA LYS A 255 21.70 20.04 -36.67
C LYS A 255 22.32 19.03 -35.70
N GLU A 256 22.06 19.21 -34.41
CA GLU A 256 22.55 18.33 -33.36
C GLU A 256 21.94 16.93 -33.48
N ILE A 257 20.68 16.84 -33.91
CA ILE A 257 20.02 15.58 -34.21
C ILE A 257 20.67 14.89 -35.43
N GLU A 258 20.92 15.63 -36.51
CA GLU A 258 21.59 15.10 -37.71
C GLU A 258 23.02 14.61 -37.43
N MET A 259 23.74 15.30 -36.54
CA MET A 259 25.08 14.90 -36.08
C MET A 259 25.08 13.75 -35.06
N GLY A 260 23.90 13.31 -34.60
CA GLY A 260 23.76 12.27 -33.58
C GLY A 260 24.14 12.71 -32.16
N GLU A 261 24.30 14.02 -31.94
CA GLU A 261 24.63 14.59 -30.63
C GLU A 261 23.42 14.60 -29.69
N ILE A 262 22.22 14.79 -30.26
CA ILE A 262 20.91 14.78 -29.58
C ILE A 262 20.00 13.74 -30.24
N SER A 263 19.21 13.02 -29.44
CA SER A 263 18.20 12.08 -29.96
C SER A 263 16.97 12.83 -30.49
N PRO A 264 16.26 12.26 -31.49
CA PRO A 264 14.97 12.82 -31.92
C PRO A 264 14.01 13.03 -30.75
N ILE A 265 13.43 14.23 -30.67
CA ILE A 265 12.66 14.66 -29.51
C ILE A 265 11.21 14.19 -29.69
N GLN A 266 10.71 13.40 -28.73
CA GLN A 266 9.38 12.82 -28.76
C GLN A 266 8.62 13.09 -27.46
N ALA A 267 7.29 13.11 -27.55
CA ALA A 267 6.40 13.27 -26.41
C ALA A 267 5.84 11.92 -25.97
N GLU A 268 5.99 11.60 -24.69
CA GLU A 268 5.26 10.53 -24.03
C GLU A 268 3.92 11.07 -23.54
N LYS A 269 2.82 10.58 -24.12
CA LYS A 269 1.44 11.01 -23.85
C LYS A 269 0.73 10.07 -22.88
N ASN A 270 -0.48 10.44 -22.45
CA ASN A 270 -1.31 9.67 -21.51
C ASN A 270 -0.70 9.52 -20.12
N LEU A 271 -0.04 10.59 -19.66
CA LEU A 271 0.53 10.68 -18.33
C LEU A 271 -0.31 11.60 -17.45
N ALA A 272 -0.12 11.46 -16.15
CA ALA A 272 -0.70 12.33 -15.15
C ALA A 272 0.39 12.83 -14.20
N THR A 273 0.31 14.11 -13.85
CA THR A 273 1.15 14.71 -12.82
C THR A 273 0.40 14.69 -11.49
N VAL A 274 1.04 14.22 -10.44
CA VAL A 274 0.55 14.28 -9.06
C VAL A 274 1.48 15.17 -8.26
N ALA A 275 0.93 16.05 -7.42
CA ALA A 275 1.70 16.87 -6.51
C ALA A 275 1.19 16.69 -5.08
N ILE A 276 2.13 16.54 -4.15
CA ILE A 276 1.87 16.65 -2.73
C ILE A 276 2.42 17.97 -2.21
N VAL A 277 1.67 18.64 -1.34
CA VAL A 277 1.97 19.99 -0.88
C VAL A 277 1.90 20.07 0.64
N GLY A 278 2.90 20.68 1.25
CA GLY A 278 2.95 20.98 2.69
C GLY A 278 4.24 21.69 3.09
N GLU A 279 4.15 22.79 3.82
CA GLU A 279 5.33 23.56 4.25
C GLU A 279 6.23 22.80 5.21
N ASN A 280 5.64 21.91 6.02
CA ASN A 280 6.36 21.12 7.02
C ASN A 280 7.15 19.94 6.44
N MET A 281 7.06 19.67 5.13
CA MET A 281 7.83 18.58 4.50
C MET A 281 9.34 18.81 4.62
N LYS A 282 9.81 20.05 4.45
CA LYS A 282 11.23 20.45 4.57
C LYS A 282 11.86 20.07 5.91
N HIS A 283 11.06 20.10 6.98
CA HIS A 283 11.50 19.86 8.35
C HIS A 283 11.28 18.43 8.81
N THR A 284 10.74 17.56 7.95
CA THR A 284 10.37 16.19 8.29
C THR A 284 11.13 15.19 7.43
N PRO A 285 12.33 14.74 7.87
CA PRO A 285 13.08 13.72 7.17
C PRO A 285 12.26 12.45 6.92
N GLY A 286 12.41 11.85 5.75
CA GLY A 286 11.76 10.59 5.40
C GLY A 286 10.40 10.71 4.71
N ILE A 287 9.82 11.91 4.55
CA ILE A 287 8.56 12.10 3.80
C ILE A 287 8.69 11.64 2.34
N ALA A 288 9.74 12.06 1.63
CA ALA A 288 10.00 11.63 0.26
C ALA A 288 10.23 10.12 0.16
N GLY A 289 11.00 9.54 1.10
CA GLY A 289 11.23 8.10 1.17
C GLY A 289 9.94 7.30 1.42
N LYS A 290 9.08 7.79 2.32
CA LYS A 290 7.75 7.24 2.57
C LYS A 290 6.88 7.35 1.32
N LEU A 291 6.88 8.49 0.63
CA LEU A 291 6.10 8.70 -0.59
C LEU A 291 6.48 7.68 -1.67
N PHE A 292 7.75 7.67 -2.09
CA PHE A 292 8.20 6.80 -3.18
C PHE A 292 8.20 5.32 -2.77
N GLY A 293 8.50 5.00 -1.52
CA GLY A 293 8.39 3.63 -1.00
C GLY A 293 6.94 3.14 -0.95
N THR A 294 5.99 4.02 -0.64
CA THR A 294 4.55 3.72 -0.68
C THR A 294 4.06 3.53 -2.12
N LEU A 295 4.51 4.33 -3.07
CA LEU A 295 4.21 4.12 -4.50
C LEU A 295 4.80 2.80 -5.02
N GLY A 296 6.08 2.54 -4.74
CA GLY A 296 6.79 1.35 -5.21
C GLY A 296 6.22 0.04 -4.65
N ARG A 297 5.89 -0.02 -3.35
CA ARG A 297 5.21 -1.19 -2.74
C ARG A 297 3.85 -1.48 -3.38
N ASN A 298 3.23 -0.48 -3.98
CA ASN A 298 1.96 -0.60 -4.68
C ASN A 298 2.11 -0.76 -6.20
N GLY A 299 3.32 -1.03 -6.70
CA GLY A 299 3.59 -1.26 -8.12
C GLY A 299 3.37 -0.04 -9.00
N ILE A 300 3.42 1.17 -8.44
CA ILE A 300 3.25 2.42 -9.18
C ILE A 300 4.62 2.91 -9.63
N ASN A 301 4.83 2.96 -10.94
CA ASN A 301 6.06 3.49 -11.51
C ASN A 301 6.04 5.02 -11.55
N VAL A 302 7.14 5.64 -11.12
CA VAL A 302 7.34 7.09 -11.22
C VAL A 302 8.26 7.36 -12.41
N ILE A 303 7.72 8.07 -13.42
CA ILE A 303 8.39 8.32 -14.70
C ILE A 303 9.35 9.51 -14.60
N ALA A 304 8.87 10.59 -13.97
CA ALA A 304 9.65 11.80 -13.71
C ALA A 304 9.26 12.36 -12.35
N CYS A 305 10.16 13.11 -11.72
CA CYS A 305 9.89 13.81 -10.47
C CYS A 305 10.56 15.18 -10.47
N ALA A 306 9.93 16.13 -9.79
CA ALA A 306 10.46 17.46 -9.56
C ALA A 306 10.21 17.85 -8.11
N GLN A 307 11.29 18.23 -7.43
CA GLN A 307 11.28 18.74 -6.07
C GLN A 307 12.18 19.97 -6.01
N GLY A 308 11.61 21.10 -5.59
CA GLY A 308 12.36 22.34 -5.41
C GLY A 308 13.09 22.39 -4.07
N ALA A 309 14.06 23.30 -3.95
CA ALA A 309 14.84 23.52 -2.71
C ALA A 309 14.00 24.06 -1.53
N SER A 310 12.79 24.56 -1.79
CA SER A 310 11.83 24.92 -0.74
C SER A 310 11.20 23.69 -0.08
N GLU A 311 11.23 22.52 -0.74
CA GLU A 311 10.58 21.26 -0.34
C GLU A 311 9.12 21.42 0.07
N THR A 312 8.45 22.49 -0.38
CA THR A 312 7.02 22.77 -0.12
C THR A 312 6.09 21.97 -1.05
N ASN A 313 6.64 21.48 -2.16
CA ASN A 313 5.98 20.56 -3.06
C ASN A 313 6.92 19.40 -3.43
N ILE A 314 6.34 18.22 -3.65
CA ILE A 314 6.95 17.15 -4.43
C ILE A 314 5.96 16.80 -5.53
N SER A 315 6.37 16.97 -6.78
CA SER A 315 5.58 16.64 -7.95
C SER A 315 6.21 15.50 -8.74
N PHE A 316 5.40 14.62 -9.28
CA PHE A 316 5.88 13.47 -10.04
C PHE A 316 4.86 13.01 -11.08
N VAL A 317 5.36 12.33 -12.10
CA VAL A 317 4.59 11.89 -13.26
C VAL A 317 4.40 10.37 -13.21
N VAL A 318 3.17 9.93 -13.42
CA VAL A 318 2.76 8.52 -13.48
C VAL A 318 1.93 8.27 -14.73
N ASP A 319 1.76 7.00 -15.12
CA ASP A 319 0.78 6.63 -16.15
C ASP A 319 -0.64 7.04 -15.71
N SER A 320 -1.43 7.65 -16.62
CA SER A 320 -2.79 8.10 -16.32
C SER A 320 -3.70 7.00 -15.75
N LYS A 321 -3.50 5.73 -16.14
CA LYS A 321 -4.25 4.58 -15.59
C LYS A 321 -3.94 4.36 -14.10
N SER A 322 -2.75 4.74 -13.66
CA SER A 322 -2.30 4.62 -12.27
C SER A 322 -2.65 5.84 -11.42
N LEU A 323 -3.17 6.93 -12.01
CA LEU A 323 -3.49 8.17 -11.29
C LEU A 323 -4.39 7.93 -10.08
N ARG A 324 -5.52 7.24 -10.29
CA ARG A 324 -6.48 6.98 -9.21
C ARG A 324 -5.86 6.13 -8.10
N LYS A 325 -5.07 5.10 -8.44
CA LYS A 325 -4.37 4.26 -7.45
C LYS A 325 -3.36 5.10 -6.65
N SER A 326 -2.61 5.96 -7.34
CA SER A 326 -1.63 6.86 -6.75
C SER A 326 -2.26 7.80 -5.72
N LEU A 327 -3.34 8.49 -6.11
CA LEU A 327 -4.04 9.41 -5.20
C LEU A 327 -4.58 8.69 -3.96
N ASN A 328 -5.19 7.51 -4.10
CA ASN A 328 -5.70 6.74 -2.96
C ASN A 328 -4.58 6.32 -2.02
N VAL A 329 -3.53 5.71 -2.57
CA VAL A 329 -2.40 5.19 -1.79
C VAL A 329 -1.69 6.30 -1.02
N ILE A 330 -1.52 7.48 -1.61
CA ILE A 330 -0.92 8.64 -0.95
C ILE A 330 -1.88 9.21 0.10
N HIS A 331 -3.17 9.37 -0.24
CA HIS A 331 -4.16 9.91 0.69
C HIS A 331 -4.31 9.02 1.92
N ASP A 332 -4.42 7.71 1.73
CA ASP A 332 -4.45 6.73 2.82
C ASP A 332 -3.19 6.84 3.69
N SER A 333 -2.01 6.80 3.07
CA SER A 333 -0.73 6.77 3.80
C SER A 333 -0.39 8.04 4.58
N PHE A 334 -0.85 9.22 4.11
CA PHE A 334 -0.47 10.50 4.68
C PHE A 334 -1.61 11.26 5.39
N PHE A 335 -2.87 11.02 5.02
CA PHE A 335 -4.01 11.80 5.53
C PHE A 335 -4.95 11.00 6.44
N LEU A 336 -5.15 9.71 6.15
CA LEU A 336 -6.11 8.87 6.86
C LEU A 336 -5.45 7.96 7.90
N SER A 337 -4.17 7.64 7.74
CA SER A 337 -3.47 6.75 8.66
C SER A 337 -2.86 7.51 9.85
N GLU A 338 -3.59 7.60 10.97
CA GLU A 338 -2.94 7.40 12.29
C GLU A 338 -2.43 5.96 12.43
N TYR A 339 -2.98 5.05 11.62
CA TYR A 339 -2.71 3.61 11.61
C TYR A 339 -2.52 3.07 10.19
N GLN A 340 -1.54 2.18 10.00
CA GLN A 340 -1.35 1.41 8.76
C GLN A 340 -2.53 0.44 8.55
N VAL A 341 -3.09 0.39 7.35
CA VAL A 341 -4.16 -0.56 7.00
C VAL A 341 -3.57 -1.75 6.24
N LEU A 342 -3.88 -2.97 6.68
CA LEU A 342 -3.64 -4.21 5.94
C LEU A 342 -4.96 -4.78 5.45
N ASN A 343 -5.07 -5.05 4.14
CA ASN A 343 -6.28 -5.58 3.52
C ASN A 343 -6.15 -7.10 3.32
N LEU A 344 -7.01 -7.86 3.97
CA LEU A 344 -6.93 -9.33 4.06
C LEU A 344 -7.98 -10.01 3.18
N PHE A 345 -7.52 -10.98 2.39
CA PHE A 345 -8.34 -11.93 1.65
C PHE A 345 -8.19 -13.30 2.31
N ILE A 346 -9.21 -13.77 3.02
CA ILE A 346 -9.14 -15.02 3.78
C ILE A 346 -9.85 -16.13 3.01
N CYS A 347 -9.11 -17.17 2.63
CA CYS A 347 -9.64 -18.36 1.99
C CYS A 347 -9.61 -19.54 2.96
N GLY A 348 -10.77 -20.16 3.17
CA GLY A 348 -10.96 -21.28 4.09
C GLY A 348 -11.44 -20.84 5.47
N ILE A 349 -12.74 -20.57 5.62
CA ILE A 349 -13.36 -20.23 6.92
C ILE A 349 -13.75 -21.46 7.77
N GLY A 350 -12.97 -22.53 7.66
CA GLY A 350 -13.10 -23.69 8.54
C GLY A 350 -12.63 -23.39 9.96
N THR A 351 -12.12 -24.38 10.68
CA THR A 351 -11.73 -24.21 12.09
C THR A 351 -10.66 -23.13 12.28
N VAL A 352 -9.58 -23.15 11.48
CA VAL A 352 -8.47 -22.17 11.60
C VAL A 352 -8.88 -20.79 11.09
N GLY A 353 -9.39 -20.68 9.86
CA GLY A 353 -9.74 -19.38 9.28
C GLY A 353 -10.92 -18.71 9.99
N GLY A 354 -11.87 -19.48 10.53
CA GLY A 354 -12.92 -18.96 11.39
C GLY A 354 -12.36 -18.36 12.69
N SER A 355 -11.49 -19.09 13.39
CA SER A 355 -10.81 -18.58 14.58
C SER A 355 -9.93 -17.36 14.29
N LEU A 356 -9.28 -17.29 13.13
CA LEU A 356 -8.51 -16.12 12.70
C LEU A 356 -9.42 -14.88 12.57
N ILE A 357 -10.58 -15.01 11.93
CA ILE A 357 -11.53 -13.90 11.78
C ILE A 357 -12.04 -13.42 13.14
N GLU A 358 -12.34 -14.34 14.06
CA GLU A 358 -12.76 -14.02 15.43
C GLU A 358 -11.65 -13.29 16.22
N GLN A 359 -10.40 -13.76 16.10
CA GLN A 359 -9.26 -13.09 16.72
C GLN A 359 -9.04 -11.69 16.14
N ILE A 360 -9.10 -11.53 14.82
CA ILE A 360 -9.03 -10.21 14.16
C ILE A 360 -10.14 -9.30 14.67
N HIS A 361 -11.38 -9.79 14.76
CA HIS A 361 -12.51 -9.02 15.27
C HIS A 361 -12.29 -8.53 16.70
N SER A 362 -11.84 -9.41 17.60
CA SER A 362 -11.59 -9.07 19.00
C SER A 362 -10.40 -8.14 19.22
N GLN A 363 -9.34 -8.24 18.40
CA GLN A 363 -8.11 -7.46 18.56
C GLN A 363 -8.09 -6.16 17.76
N ARG A 364 -9.04 -5.95 16.84
CA ARG A 364 -9.05 -4.81 15.90
C ARG A 364 -8.86 -3.47 16.58
N GLN A 365 -9.62 -3.19 17.65
CA GLN A 365 -9.54 -1.90 18.34
C GLN A 365 -8.20 -1.73 19.06
N LYS A 366 -7.69 -2.79 19.70
CA LYS A 366 -6.41 -2.79 20.41
C LYS A 366 -5.24 -2.55 19.46
N LEU A 367 -5.19 -3.27 18.33
CA LEU A 367 -4.14 -3.10 17.31
C LEU A 367 -4.14 -1.69 16.71
N MET A 368 -5.32 -1.09 16.52
CA MET A 368 -5.42 0.28 16.04
C MET A 368 -4.87 1.30 17.05
N GLN A 369 -5.20 1.13 18.33
CA GLN A 369 -4.81 2.05 19.40
C GLN A 369 -3.33 1.91 19.83
N GLU A 370 -2.85 0.68 20.00
CA GLU A 370 -1.53 0.40 20.57
C GLU A 370 -0.44 0.27 19.51
N ASN A 371 -0.77 -0.28 18.33
CA ASN A 371 0.19 -0.59 17.29
C ASN A 371 0.04 0.26 16.03
N GLY A 372 -0.97 1.13 15.97
CA GLY A 372 -1.29 1.89 14.77
C GLY A 372 -1.55 0.95 13.59
N LEU A 373 -2.23 -0.17 13.78
CA LEU A 373 -2.50 -1.16 12.74
C LEU A 373 -4.00 -1.50 12.65
N GLN A 374 -4.58 -1.33 11.47
CA GLN A 374 -5.93 -1.75 11.15
C GLN A 374 -5.90 -2.95 10.21
N LEU A 375 -6.39 -4.09 10.68
CA LEU A 375 -6.66 -5.26 9.84
C LEU A 375 -8.06 -5.13 9.25
N ASN A 376 -8.16 -5.07 7.93
CA ASN A 376 -9.40 -4.94 7.20
C ASN A 376 -9.64 -6.18 6.34
N VAL A 377 -10.64 -6.99 6.67
CA VAL A 377 -10.97 -8.17 5.85
C VAL A 377 -11.85 -7.73 4.68
N VAL A 378 -11.30 -7.86 3.47
CA VAL A 378 -11.90 -7.37 2.21
C VAL A 378 -12.34 -8.49 1.28
N GLY A 379 -11.95 -9.74 1.58
CA GLY A 379 -12.45 -10.92 0.91
C GLY A 379 -12.54 -12.12 1.85
N ILE A 380 -13.62 -12.88 1.73
CA ILE A 380 -13.83 -14.14 2.47
C ILE A 380 -14.31 -15.19 1.49
N ALA A 381 -13.72 -16.38 1.53
CA ALA A 381 -14.13 -17.50 0.68
C ALA A 381 -14.12 -18.83 1.43
N ASP A 382 -15.10 -19.67 1.14
CA ASP A 382 -15.10 -21.11 1.41
C ASP A 382 -15.08 -21.93 0.12
N ALA A 383 -15.33 -23.23 0.23
CA ALA A 383 -15.31 -24.16 -0.91
C ALA A 383 -16.39 -23.86 -1.96
N ASN A 384 -17.50 -23.20 -1.58
CA ASN A 384 -18.68 -23.00 -2.41
C ASN A 384 -18.96 -21.51 -2.69
N LYS A 385 -18.70 -20.63 -1.73
CA LYS A 385 -19.07 -19.21 -1.76
C LYS A 385 -17.88 -18.30 -1.49
N ALA A 386 -17.86 -17.16 -2.15
CA ALA A 386 -16.88 -16.10 -1.96
C ALA A 386 -17.57 -14.72 -1.98
N MET A 387 -17.11 -13.80 -1.14
CA MET A 387 -17.56 -12.41 -1.12
C MET A 387 -16.37 -11.46 -1.05
N PHE A 388 -16.50 -10.31 -1.72
CA PHE A 388 -15.44 -9.31 -1.84
C PHE A 388 -16.02 -7.90 -1.68
N SER A 389 -15.38 -7.08 -0.85
CA SER A 389 -15.78 -5.70 -0.57
C SER A 389 -14.56 -4.85 -0.29
N ARG A 390 -14.38 -3.74 -1.02
CA ARG A 390 -13.27 -2.79 -0.80
C ARG A 390 -13.39 -2.08 0.55
N GLU A 391 -14.60 -1.93 1.08
CA GLU A 391 -14.85 -1.26 2.36
C GLU A 391 -14.64 -2.19 3.55
N GLY A 392 -14.58 -3.50 3.29
CA GLY A 392 -14.50 -4.55 4.30
C GLY A 392 -15.87 -5.12 4.68
N PHE A 393 -15.88 -5.99 5.69
CA PHE A 393 -17.08 -6.67 6.21
C PHE A 393 -17.25 -6.45 7.72
N ASP A 394 -18.48 -6.62 8.20
CA ASP A 394 -18.72 -6.82 9.63
C ASP A 394 -18.37 -8.26 10.01
N LEU A 395 -17.30 -8.40 10.80
CA LEU A 395 -16.79 -9.70 11.21
C LEU A 395 -17.67 -10.39 12.25
N GLY A 396 -18.65 -9.72 12.85
CA GLY A 396 -19.57 -10.34 13.81
C GLY A 396 -20.54 -11.33 13.15
N ARG A 397 -20.86 -11.14 11.85
CA ARG A 397 -21.87 -11.94 11.12
C ARG A 397 -21.36 -12.50 9.80
N PHE A 398 -20.04 -12.61 9.63
CA PHE A 398 -19.41 -12.95 8.35
C PHE A 398 -19.90 -14.27 7.72
N ARG A 399 -20.26 -15.27 8.53
CA ARG A 399 -20.76 -16.57 8.03
C ARG A 399 -22.14 -16.43 7.40
N GLU A 400 -23.03 -15.68 8.03
CA GLU A 400 -24.38 -15.42 7.52
C GLU A 400 -24.31 -14.58 6.25
N GLU A 401 -23.50 -13.52 6.26
CA GLU A 401 -23.31 -12.66 5.08
C GLU A 401 -22.71 -13.42 3.89
N LEU A 402 -21.78 -14.34 4.12
CA LEU A 402 -21.21 -15.16 3.04
C LEU A 402 -22.28 -16.07 2.39
N GLN A 403 -23.22 -16.60 3.16
CA GLN A 403 -24.29 -17.44 2.62
C GLN A 403 -25.34 -16.62 1.87
N GLU A 404 -25.69 -15.43 2.37
CA GLU A 404 -26.71 -14.58 1.75
C GLU A 404 -26.21 -13.81 0.53
N LYS A 405 -25.00 -13.24 0.62
CA LYS A 405 -24.43 -12.30 -0.37
C LYS A 405 -23.29 -12.89 -1.19
N GLY A 406 -22.83 -14.11 -0.85
CA GLY A 406 -21.71 -14.75 -1.54
C GLY A 406 -22.05 -15.20 -2.96
N LYS A 407 -21.14 -14.91 -3.89
CA LYS A 407 -21.13 -15.50 -5.23
C LYS A 407 -20.40 -16.84 -5.22
N ASP A 408 -20.51 -17.59 -6.30
CA ASP A 408 -19.88 -18.90 -6.38
C ASP A 408 -18.34 -18.80 -6.37
N SER A 409 -17.74 -19.63 -5.52
CA SER A 409 -16.28 -19.70 -5.31
C SER A 409 -15.65 -20.60 -6.36
N SER A 410 -14.64 -20.10 -7.06
CA SER A 410 -13.79 -20.88 -7.96
C SER A 410 -12.37 -20.32 -7.93
N LEU A 411 -11.38 -21.10 -8.34
CA LEU A 411 -9.99 -20.62 -8.40
C LEU A 411 -9.84 -19.39 -9.31
N GLU A 412 -10.57 -19.36 -10.43
CA GLU A 412 -10.60 -18.22 -11.34
C GLU A 412 -11.29 -17.01 -10.70
N THR A 413 -12.41 -17.23 -10.00
CA THR A 413 -13.10 -16.15 -9.26
C THR A 413 -12.16 -15.54 -8.23
N LEU A 414 -11.51 -16.36 -7.40
CA LEU A 414 -10.57 -15.90 -6.38
C LEU A 414 -9.44 -15.08 -7.00
N ARG A 415 -8.77 -15.63 -8.02
CA ARG A 415 -7.65 -14.96 -8.69
C ARG A 415 -8.07 -13.62 -9.31
N ASN A 416 -9.13 -13.64 -10.11
CA ASN A 416 -9.56 -12.48 -10.89
C ASN A 416 -10.07 -11.35 -9.98
N GLU A 417 -10.79 -11.68 -8.91
CA GLU A 417 -11.31 -10.69 -7.96
C GLU A 417 -10.20 -10.10 -7.09
N ILE A 418 -9.31 -10.93 -6.53
CA ILE A 418 -8.19 -10.45 -5.71
C ILE A 418 -7.29 -9.52 -6.52
N ILE A 419 -6.88 -9.94 -7.72
CA ILE A 419 -6.02 -9.13 -8.60
C ILE A 419 -6.79 -7.92 -9.13
N GLY A 420 -8.05 -8.09 -9.55
CA GLY A 420 -8.88 -7.03 -10.12
C GLY A 420 -9.26 -5.94 -9.12
N MET A 421 -9.40 -6.27 -7.83
CA MET A 421 -9.59 -5.27 -6.77
C MET A 421 -8.39 -4.33 -6.65
N ASN A 422 -7.17 -4.83 -6.91
CA ASN A 422 -5.93 -4.06 -6.94
C ASN A 422 -5.77 -3.14 -5.72
N ILE A 423 -6.13 -3.65 -4.54
CA ILE A 423 -6.14 -2.90 -3.29
C ILE A 423 -4.73 -2.87 -2.68
N PHE A 424 -4.37 -1.78 -2.02
CA PHE A 424 -3.05 -1.59 -1.44
C PHE A 424 -2.87 -2.47 -0.19
N ASN A 425 -1.61 -2.74 0.19
CA ASN A 425 -1.25 -3.55 1.37
C ASN A 425 -2.06 -4.87 1.45
N SER A 426 -2.19 -5.55 0.32
CA SER A 426 -2.99 -6.78 0.20
C SER A 426 -2.24 -7.99 0.73
N VAL A 427 -2.94 -8.80 1.53
CA VAL A 427 -2.48 -10.10 2.00
C VAL A 427 -3.54 -11.15 1.70
N PHE A 428 -3.16 -12.20 1.00
CA PHE A 428 -3.94 -13.41 0.85
C PHE A 428 -3.58 -14.39 1.97
N VAL A 429 -4.59 -14.82 2.72
CA VAL A 429 -4.45 -15.77 3.83
C VAL A 429 -5.09 -17.09 3.42
N ASP A 430 -4.27 -18.13 3.24
CA ASP A 430 -4.73 -19.48 2.91
C ASP A 430 -4.80 -20.36 4.16
N CYS A 431 -6.02 -20.59 4.62
CA CYS A 431 -6.35 -21.50 5.71
C CYS A 431 -6.91 -22.85 5.21
N THR A 432 -6.69 -23.19 3.93
CA THR A 432 -7.15 -24.43 3.31
C THR A 432 -6.07 -25.52 3.30
N ALA A 433 -6.46 -26.72 2.85
CA ALA A 433 -5.55 -27.80 2.49
C ALA A 433 -5.60 -28.09 0.98
N SER A 434 -5.94 -27.09 0.15
CA SER A 434 -6.20 -27.27 -1.28
C SER A 434 -4.95 -27.02 -2.12
N ALA A 435 -4.59 -27.99 -2.97
CA ALA A 435 -3.53 -27.79 -3.97
C ALA A 435 -3.90 -26.74 -5.02
N GLY A 436 -5.19 -26.62 -5.35
CA GLY A 436 -5.70 -25.63 -6.29
C GLY A 436 -5.60 -24.21 -5.74
N VAL A 437 -5.81 -24.00 -4.44
CA VAL A 437 -5.60 -22.67 -3.82
C VAL A 437 -4.11 -22.35 -3.76
N ALA A 438 -3.28 -23.32 -3.40
CA ALA A 438 -1.82 -23.16 -3.38
C ALA A 438 -1.22 -22.79 -4.75
N SER A 439 -1.81 -23.23 -5.87
CA SER A 439 -1.33 -22.88 -7.21
C SER A 439 -1.52 -21.39 -7.57
N LEU A 440 -2.40 -20.68 -6.85
CA LEU A 440 -2.64 -19.25 -7.08
C LEU A 440 -1.51 -18.36 -6.55
N TYR A 441 -0.65 -18.88 -5.65
CA TYR A 441 0.33 -18.05 -4.93
C TYR A 441 1.29 -17.32 -5.87
N LYS A 442 1.74 -17.97 -6.93
CA LYS A 442 2.63 -17.38 -7.93
C LYS A 442 2.00 -16.15 -8.58
N ASP A 443 0.78 -16.28 -9.07
CA ASP A 443 0.04 -15.19 -9.71
C ASP A 443 -0.20 -14.03 -8.73
N LEU A 444 -0.57 -14.35 -7.49
CA LEU A 444 -0.82 -13.34 -6.45
C LEU A 444 0.45 -12.56 -6.09
N LEU A 445 1.56 -13.25 -5.84
CA LEU A 445 2.85 -12.62 -5.53
C LEU A 445 3.36 -11.76 -6.68
N LEU A 446 3.17 -12.18 -7.94
CA LEU A 446 3.52 -11.39 -9.13
C LEU A 446 2.74 -10.08 -9.23
N HIS A 447 1.52 -10.03 -8.70
CA HIS A 447 0.65 -8.86 -8.66
C HIS A 447 0.71 -8.10 -7.32
N ASN A 448 1.83 -8.21 -6.61
CA ASN A 448 2.09 -7.49 -5.36
C ASN A 448 1.12 -7.82 -4.20
N VAL A 449 0.55 -9.03 -4.17
CA VAL A 449 -0.24 -9.53 -3.04
C VAL A 449 0.65 -10.43 -2.19
N SER A 450 0.81 -10.11 -0.90
CA SER A 450 1.55 -10.98 0.03
C SER A 450 0.74 -12.24 0.33
N VAL A 451 1.39 -13.36 0.63
CA VAL A 451 0.73 -14.62 0.95
C VAL A 451 1.12 -15.07 2.36
N VAL A 452 0.13 -15.40 3.17
CA VAL A 452 0.29 -16.06 4.49
C VAL A 452 -0.46 -17.39 4.42
N ALA A 453 0.20 -18.50 4.68
CA ALA A 453 -0.38 -19.83 4.44
C ALA A 453 -0.23 -20.77 5.66
N ALA A 454 -1.35 -21.31 6.13
CA ALA A 454 -1.40 -22.53 6.94
C ALA A 454 -1.41 -23.81 6.07
N ASN A 455 -1.56 -23.62 4.76
CA ASN A 455 -1.48 -24.64 3.74
C ASN A 455 -0.01 -25.04 3.50
N LYS A 456 0.30 -26.31 3.76
CA LYS A 456 1.67 -26.86 3.68
C LYS A 456 2.08 -27.20 2.25
N ILE A 457 1.14 -27.29 1.31
CA ILE A 457 1.37 -27.89 -0.01
C ILE A 457 2.45 -27.12 -0.77
N ALA A 458 2.36 -25.79 -0.86
CA ALA A 458 3.34 -24.99 -1.59
C ALA A 458 4.74 -25.00 -0.93
N ALA A 459 4.80 -24.96 0.40
CA ALA A 459 6.08 -24.97 1.11
C ALA A 459 6.78 -26.35 1.10
N SER A 460 6.02 -27.44 0.96
CA SER A 460 6.54 -28.82 0.93
C SER A 460 6.50 -29.49 -0.46
N SER A 461 6.07 -28.80 -1.51
CA SER A 461 6.12 -29.28 -2.91
C SER A 461 7.56 -29.45 -3.41
N GLU A 462 7.76 -29.72 -4.70
CA GLU A 462 9.07 -29.63 -5.36
C GLU A 462 9.85 -28.37 -4.93
N TYR A 463 11.14 -28.51 -4.66
CA TYR A 463 11.99 -27.45 -4.14
C TYR A 463 12.01 -26.23 -5.06
N GLU A 464 12.00 -26.45 -6.38
CA GLU A 464 12.03 -25.35 -7.34
C GLU A 464 10.76 -24.47 -7.27
N ASN A 465 9.58 -25.06 -7.02
CA ASN A 465 8.36 -24.29 -6.82
C ASN A 465 8.44 -23.44 -5.54
N TYR A 466 8.91 -24.02 -4.43
CA TYR A 466 9.13 -23.28 -3.18
C TYR A 466 10.13 -22.12 -3.39
N ARG A 467 11.25 -22.40 -4.06
CA ARG A 467 12.30 -21.43 -4.35
C ARG A 467 11.80 -20.31 -5.25
N GLU A 468 11.04 -20.63 -6.30
CA GLU A 468 10.42 -19.65 -7.20
C GLU A 468 9.51 -18.69 -6.42
N LEU A 469 8.62 -19.22 -5.55
CA LEU A 469 7.72 -18.39 -4.74
C LEU A 469 8.50 -17.43 -3.81
N LYS A 470 9.54 -17.92 -3.12
CA LYS A 470 10.41 -17.06 -2.28
C LYS A 470 11.15 -16.00 -3.11
N GLN A 471 11.61 -16.34 -4.30
CA GLN A 471 12.29 -15.41 -5.20
C GLN A 471 11.36 -14.31 -5.71
N ILE A 472 10.15 -14.68 -6.17
CA ILE A 472 9.14 -13.71 -6.63
C ILE A 472 8.79 -12.76 -5.48
N ALA A 473 8.54 -13.30 -4.28
CA ALA A 473 8.22 -12.49 -3.11
C ALA A 473 9.31 -11.44 -2.83
N ARG A 474 10.59 -11.86 -2.85
CA ARG A 474 11.74 -10.97 -2.68
C ARG A 474 11.86 -9.91 -3.78
N GLN A 475 11.73 -10.31 -5.04
CA GLN A 475 11.86 -9.40 -6.19
C GLN A 475 10.75 -8.35 -6.23
N ARG A 476 9.52 -8.72 -5.84
CA ARG A 476 8.35 -7.85 -5.82
C ARG A 476 8.22 -7.03 -4.52
N GLY A 477 9.05 -7.30 -3.52
CA GLY A 477 8.98 -6.64 -2.22
C GLY A 477 7.75 -7.02 -1.39
N VAL A 478 7.17 -8.19 -1.64
CA VAL A 478 6.04 -8.76 -0.88
C VAL A 478 6.50 -9.91 0.01
N LYS A 479 5.61 -10.42 0.86
CA LYS A 479 5.93 -11.49 1.81
C LYS A 479 5.27 -12.81 1.41
N TYR A 480 5.99 -13.91 1.62
CA TYR A 480 5.45 -15.27 1.61
C TYR A 480 5.81 -15.91 2.96
N LEU A 481 4.81 -16.02 3.84
CA LEU A 481 4.95 -16.47 5.23
C LEU A 481 4.07 -17.70 5.46
N PHE A 482 4.53 -18.59 6.32
CA PHE A 482 3.85 -19.86 6.60
C PHE A 482 4.30 -20.46 7.92
N GLU A 483 4.46 -19.61 8.94
CA GLU A 483 4.89 -19.99 10.29
C GLU A 483 4.13 -21.22 10.81
N THR A 484 2.81 -21.19 10.61
CA THR A 484 1.87 -22.19 11.12
C THR A 484 1.94 -23.55 10.45
N ASN A 485 2.71 -23.68 9.37
CA ASN A 485 2.96 -24.98 8.76
C ASN A 485 3.72 -25.92 9.70
N VAL A 486 4.52 -25.38 10.63
CA VAL A 486 5.29 -26.17 11.59
C VAL A 486 5.13 -25.63 12.99
N GLY A 487 4.54 -26.43 13.89
CA GLY A 487 4.41 -26.07 15.30
C GLY A 487 3.23 -25.15 15.64
N ALA A 488 2.21 -25.08 14.78
CA ALA A 488 1.01 -24.28 15.01
C ALA A 488 1.34 -22.80 15.25
N GLY A 489 1.16 -22.27 16.46
CA GLY A 489 1.47 -20.87 16.78
C GLY A 489 2.90 -20.64 17.30
N LEU A 490 3.75 -21.67 17.36
CA LEU A 490 5.11 -21.53 17.84
C LEU A 490 6.00 -20.80 16.81
N PRO A 491 6.83 -19.82 17.23
CA PRO A 491 7.65 -19.01 16.33
C PRO A 491 8.92 -19.75 15.90
N ILE A 492 8.79 -20.90 15.24
CA ILE A 492 9.90 -21.77 14.84
C ILE A 492 10.57 -21.26 13.56
N ILE A 493 9.80 -21.06 12.49
CA ILE A 493 10.31 -20.68 11.17
C ILE A 493 10.90 -19.28 11.25
N ASN A 494 10.20 -18.35 11.89
CA ASN A 494 10.72 -16.99 12.08
C ASN A 494 12.03 -16.99 12.88
N THR A 495 12.14 -17.81 13.93
CA THR A 495 13.39 -17.94 14.70
C THR A 495 14.54 -18.48 13.84
N ILE A 496 14.29 -19.51 13.02
CA ILE A 496 15.30 -20.03 12.07
C ILE A 496 15.75 -18.94 11.10
N ASN A 497 14.79 -18.20 10.54
CA ASN A 497 15.06 -17.11 9.60
C ASN A 497 15.88 -15.98 10.25
N ASP A 498 15.53 -15.56 11.46
CA ASP A 498 16.26 -14.52 12.19
C ASP A 498 17.70 -14.95 12.51
N LEU A 499 17.90 -16.21 12.91
CA LEU A 499 19.23 -16.77 13.12
C LEU A 499 20.07 -16.70 11.84
N ILE A 500 19.53 -17.14 10.70
CA ILE A 500 20.23 -17.13 9.41
C ILE A 500 20.49 -15.71 8.90
N HIS A 501 19.49 -14.81 8.98
CA HIS A 501 19.65 -13.42 8.56
C HIS A 501 20.69 -12.67 9.41
N SER A 502 20.89 -13.06 10.67
CA SER A 502 21.95 -12.54 11.53
C SER A 502 23.34 -13.16 11.26
N GLY A 503 23.46 -14.06 10.28
CA GLY A 503 24.69 -14.72 9.89
C GLY A 503 25.03 -16.00 10.68
N ASP A 504 24.10 -16.57 11.45
CA ASP A 504 24.27 -17.88 12.07
C ASP A 504 24.01 -19.01 11.04
N LYS A 505 24.36 -20.26 11.40
CA LYS A 505 24.13 -21.45 10.58
C LYS A 505 23.47 -22.53 11.42
N ILE A 506 22.33 -23.04 10.96
CA ILE A 506 21.71 -24.22 11.55
C ILE A 506 22.57 -25.44 11.20
N LEU A 507 22.97 -26.23 12.20
CA LEU A 507 23.80 -27.43 12.01
C LEU A 507 22.95 -28.70 12.18
N LYS A 508 22.02 -28.66 13.12
CA LYS A 508 21.16 -29.79 13.46
C LYS A 508 19.79 -29.30 13.94
N ILE A 509 18.74 -29.95 13.48
CA ILE A 509 17.36 -29.79 13.95
C ILE A 509 16.89 -31.15 14.46
N GLU A 510 16.36 -31.19 15.67
CA GLU A 510 15.66 -32.35 16.20
C GLU A 510 14.28 -31.90 16.65
N ALA A 511 13.25 -32.64 16.26
CA ALA A 511 11.88 -32.19 16.48
C ALA A 511 10.90 -33.34 16.70
N VAL A 512 9.95 -33.14 17.60
CA VAL A 512 8.74 -33.96 17.74
C VAL A 512 7.57 -33.09 17.31
N LEU A 513 6.96 -33.42 16.17
CA LEU A 513 6.09 -32.52 15.41
C LEU A 513 4.67 -33.05 15.16
N SER A 514 4.35 -34.26 15.64
CA SER A 514 3.04 -34.90 15.45
C SER A 514 2.33 -35.06 16.79
N GLY A 515 1.20 -34.37 16.93
CA GLY A 515 0.32 -34.52 18.09
C GLY A 515 -0.25 -35.94 18.20
N THR A 516 -0.68 -36.53 17.09
CA THR A 516 -1.23 -37.89 17.01
C THR A 516 -0.22 -38.94 17.48
N LEU A 517 0.99 -38.91 16.94
CA LEU A 517 2.03 -39.87 17.31
C LEU A 517 2.51 -39.67 18.75
N ASN A 518 2.62 -38.41 19.20
CA ASN A 518 2.97 -38.12 20.58
C ASN A 518 1.90 -38.64 21.55
N TYR A 519 0.62 -38.46 21.23
CA TYR A 519 -0.49 -39.02 22.01
C TYR A 519 -0.41 -40.54 22.10
N ILE A 520 -0.23 -41.23 20.97
CA ILE A 520 -0.12 -42.69 20.89
C ILE A 520 1.01 -43.18 21.80
N PHE A 521 2.25 -42.71 21.60
CA PHE A 521 3.40 -43.20 22.37
C PHE A 521 3.39 -42.79 23.85
N ASN A 522 2.65 -41.75 24.24
CA ASN A 522 2.45 -41.39 25.65
C ASN A 522 1.38 -42.23 26.36
N LYS A 523 0.44 -42.83 25.61
CA LYS A 523 -0.67 -43.61 26.17
C LYS A 523 -0.42 -45.12 26.20
N ILE A 524 0.51 -45.62 25.41
CA ILE A 524 0.88 -47.04 25.43
C ILE A 524 1.35 -47.41 26.83
N SER A 525 0.73 -48.45 27.39
CA SER A 525 1.01 -48.94 28.74
C SER A 525 0.67 -50.44 28.82
N ALA A 526 1.01 -51.09 29.94
CA ALA A 526 0.67 -52.50 30.15
C ALA A 526 -0.84 -52.79 29.99
N ASP A 527 -1.70 -51.81 30.29
CA ASP A 527 -3.17 -51.93 30.21
C ASP A 527 -3.75 -51.44 28.86
N ILE A 528 -2.96 -50.73 28.06
CA ILE A 528 -3.40 -50.08 26.82
C ILE A 528 -2.42 -50.43 25.70
N PRO A 529 -2.71 -51.49 24.90
CA PRO A 529 -1.85 -51.90 23.80
C PRO A 529 -1.87 -50.89 22.64
N PHE A 530 -0.87 -50.99 21.75
CA PHE A 530 -0.67 -50.09 20.62
C PHE A 530 -1.92 -49.95 19.73
N SER A 531 -2.54 -51.05 19.35
CA SER A 531 -3.78 -51.07 18.56
C SER A 531 -4.91 -50.26 19.19
N LYS A 532 -5.07 -50.38 20.52
CA LYS A 532 -6.08 -49.65 21.30
C LYS A 532 -5.75 -48.16 21.37
N THR A 533 -4.48 -47.79 21.51
CA THR A 533 -4.08 -46.36 21.51
C THR A 533 -4.35 -45.66 20.19
N ILE A 534 -4.16 -46.33 19.04
CA ILE A 534 -4.51 -45.77 17.73
C ILE A 534 -6.03 -45.51 17.66
N LYS A 535 -6.83 -46.47 18.13
CA LYS A 535 -8.29 -46.33 18.16
C LYS A 535 -8.74 -45.20 19.08
N MET A 536 -8.14 -45.08 20.26
CA MET A 536 -8.40 -43.96 21.18
C MET A 536 -8.04 -42.61 20.54
N ALA A 537 -6.90 -42.52 19.84
CA ALA A 537 -6.51 -41.30 19.14
C ALA A 537 -7.53 -40.89 18.05
N GLN A 538 -8.13 -41.87 17.37
CA GLN A 538 -9.20 -41.63 16.39
C GLN A 538 -10.52 -41.20 17.05
N GLU A 539 -10.95 -41.90 18.10
CA GLU A 539 -12.18 -41.61 18.85
C GLU A 539 -12.14 -40.21 19.51
N GLU A 540 -10.98 -39.84 20.05
CA GLU A 540 -10.73 -38.52 20.67
C GLU A 540 -10.39 -37.42 19.62
N ARG A 541 -10.41 -37.75 18.32
CA ARG A 541 -10.13 -36.83 17.19
C ARG A 541 -8.74 -36.19 17.22
N TYR A 542 -7.75 -36.90 17.75
CA TYR A 542 -6.34 -36.54 17.60
C TYR A 542 -5.78 -36.96 16.24
N SER A 543 -6.25 -38.09 15.67
CA SER A 543 -5.88 -38.53 14.32
C SER A 543 -6.87 -38.07 13.25
N GLU A 544 -6.44 -38.14 11.98
CA GLU A 544 -7.35 -38.08 10.84
C GLU A 544 -8.37 -39.24 10.86
N PRO A 545 -9.50 -39.14 10.13
CA PRO A 545 -10.47 -40.23 10.01
C PRO A 545 -9.85 -41.55 9.55
N ASP A 546 -8.81 -41.48 8.72
CA ASP A 546 -7.93 -42.60 8.40
C ASP A 546 -6.59 -42.44 9.15
N PRO A 547 -6.35 -43.17 10.26
CA PRO A 547 -5.15 -43.02 11.07
C PRO A 547 -3.87 -43.42 10.34
N ARG A 548 -3.97 -44.14 9.22
CA ARG A 548 -2.81 -44.50 8.38
C ARG A 548 -2.08 -43.26 7.85
N ILE A 549 -2.80 -42.15 7.67
CA ILE A 549 -2.21 -40.88 7.21
C ILE A 549 -1.19 -40.37 8.23
N ASP A 550 -1.54 -40.36 9.52
CA ASP A 550 -0.65 -39.98 10.61
C ASP A 550 0.49 -40.99 10.82
N LEU A 551 0.15 -42.29 10.84
CA LEU A 551 1.10 -43.38 11.10
C LEU A 551 2.16 -43.54 9.99
N SER A 552 1.85 -43.11 8.76
CA SER A 552 2.80 -43.10 7.66
C SER A 552 3.94 -42.08 7.82
N GLY A 553 3.84 -41.17 8.80
CA GLY A 553 4.83 -40.11 9.04
C GLY A 553 4.88 -39.02 7.97
N LYS A 554 4.00 -39.06 6.95
CA LYS A 554 4.00 -38.12 5.82
C LYS A 554 3.90 -36.65 6.25
N ASP A 555 3.08 -36.34 7.25
CA ASP A 555 2.97 -34.96 7.78
C ASP A 555 4.26 -34.50 8.47
N VAL A 556 4.89 -35.37 9.26
CA VAL A 556 6.19 -35.09 9.91
C VAL A 556 7.28 -34.85 8.88
N ILE A 557 7.31 -35.65 7.80
CA ILE A 557 8.23 -35.47 6.67
C ILE A 557 8.04 -34.10 6.02
N ARG A 558 6.80 -33.71 5.71
CA ARG A 558 6.52 -32.39 5.13
C ARG A 558 7.00 -31.26 6.02
N LYS A 559 6.77 -31.35 7.34
CA LYS A 559 7.23 -30.35 8.31
C LYS A 559 8.75 -30.30 8.38
N LEU A 560 9.44 -31.44 8.40
CA LEU A 560 10.90 -31.50 8.39
C LEU A 560 11.49 -30.88 7.12
N VAL A 561 10.89 -31.14 5.95
CA VAL A 561 11.31 -30.54 4.67
C VAL A 561 11.17 -29.01 4.71
N ILE A 562 10.06 -28.50 5.23
CA ILE A 562 9.85 -27.05 5.39
C ILE A 562 10.94 -26.46 6.30
N LEU A 563 11.21 -27.07 7.47
CA LEU A 563 12.26 -26.61 8.38
C LEU A 563 13.65 -26.66 7.75
N ALA A 564 13.98 -27.73 7.02
CA ALA A 564 15.26 -27.87 6.35
C ALA A 564 15.47 -26.78 5.29
N ARG A 565 14.42 -26.46 4.52
CA ARG A 565 14.44 -25.41 3.50
C ARG A 565 14.61 -24.01 4.10
N GLU A 566 13.88 -23.70 5.18
CA GLU A 566 14.08 -22.44 5.92
C GLU A 566 15.46 -22.40 6.58
N ALA A 567 16.01 -23.55 6.98
CA ALA A 567 17.37 -23.67 7.51
C ALA A 567 18.49 -23.51 6.45
N GLY A 568 18.14 -23.34 5.18
CA GLY A 568 19.07 -23.12 4.06
C GLY A 568 19.49 -24.38 3.30
N TYR A 569 18.85 -25.51 3.53
CA TYR A 569 19.14 -26.78 2.85
C TYR A 569 18.20 -27.02 1.65
N CYS A 570 18.75 -27.52 0.55
CA CYS A 570 17.98 -28.04 -0.57
C CYS A 570 17.59 -29.48 -0.26
N LEU A 571 16.31 -29.72 0.04
CA LEU A 571 15.81 -31.03 0.45
C LEU A 571 14.45 -31.31 -0.21
N GLU A 572 14.32 -32.49 -0.79
CA GLU A 572 13.06 -33.06 -1.26
C GLU A 572 12.49 -34.08 -0.27
N GLN A 573 11.18 -34.35 -0.36
CA GLN A 573 10.55 -35.37 0.48
C GLN A 573 11.11 -36.78 0.24
N SER A 574 11.65 -37.05 -0.96
CA SER A 574 12.32 -38.30 -1.32
C SER A 574 13.68 -38.47 -0.64
N ASP A 575 14.33 -37.38 -0.22
CA ASP A 575 15.65 -37.40 0.39
C ASP A 575 15.60 -37.75 1.88
N VAL A 576 14.39 -37.79 2.46
CA VAL A 576 14.17 -38.08 3.88
C VAL A 576 14.15 -39.59 4.11
N GLU A 577 15.11 -40.08 4.88
CA GLU A 577 15.17 -41.47 5.31
C GLU A 577 14.01 -41.78 6.27
N LYS A 578 13.22 -42.82 5.96
CA LYS A 578 12.01 -43.18 6.71
C LYS A 578 12.25 -44.45 7.50
N ASN A 579 12.39 -44.30 8.81
CA ASN A 579 12.49 -45.41 9.76
C ASN A 579 11.14 -45.58 10.47
N LEU A 580 10.14 -46.05 9.71
CA LEU A 580 8.78 -46.24 10.20
C LEU A 580 8.69 -47.43 11.16
N PHE A 581 7.68 -47.39 12.03
CA PHE A 581 7.43 -48.41 13.07
C PHE A 581 6.24 -49.31 12.73
N VAL A 582 5.47 -48.96 11.69
CA VAL A 582 4.42 -49.79 11.11
C VAL A 582 4.92 -50.29 9.75
N PRO A 583 4.87 -51.61 9.48
CA PRO A 583 5.30 -52.17 8.19
C PRO A 583 4.49 -51.64 6.99
N ASP A 584 5.11 -51.55 5.82
CA ASP A 584 4.52 -50.91 4.64
C ASP A 584 3.20 -51.57 4.17
N ASP A 585 3.06 -52.89 4.34
CA ASP A 585 1.88 -53.66 3.93
C ASP A 585 0.61 -53.37 4.77
N PHE A 586 0.74 -52.62 5.87
CA PHE A 586 -0.39 -52.12 6.67
C PHE A 586 -0.98 -50.84 6.08
N PHE A 587 -0.25 -50.13 5.21
CA PHE A 587 -0.75 -48.95 4.52
C PHE A 587 -1.52 -49.30 3.22
N GLU A 588 -1.50 -50.57 2.81
CA GLU A 588 -2.20 -51.09 1.65
C GLU A 588 -3.56 -51.72 2.02
N GLY A 589 -4.52 -51.70 1.10
CA GLY A 589 -5.85 -52.30 1.29
C GLY A 589 -6.87 -51.39 1.98
N SER A 590 -7.98 -51.98 2.43
CA SER A 590 -9.09 -51.23 3.04
C SER A 590 -8.79 -50.85 4.49
N LEU A 591 -9.51 -49.85 5.02
CA LEU A 591 -9.39 -49.46 6.43
C LEU A 591 -9.78 -50.60 7.38
N ASP A 592 -10.73 -51.45 6.99
CA ASP A 592 -11.13 -52.63 7.78
C ASP A 592 -10.02 -53.67 7.85
N ASP A 593 -9.25 -53.85 6.77
CA ASP A 593 -8.10 -54.76 6.75
C ASP A 593 -6.99 -54.27 7.69
N PHE A 594 -6.77 -52.95 7.71
CA PHE A 594 -5.85 -52.31 8.66
C PHE A 594 -6.28 -52.61 10.10
N TRP A 595 -7.54 -52.38 10.46
CA TRP A 595 -8.01 -52.65 11.83
C TRP A 595 -7.92 -54.11 12.26
N LYS A 596 -8.05 -55.06 11.32
CA LYS A 596 -7.85 -56.49 11.60
C LYS A 596 -6.37 -56.85 11.80
N LYS A 597 -5.47 -56.20 11.06
CA LYS A 597 -4.02 -56.48 11.11
C LYS A 597 -3.32 -55.82 12.29
N VAL A 598 -3.66 -54.58 12.65
CA VAL A 598 -2.93 -53.78 13.67
C VAL A 598 -2.72 -54.50 15.01
N PRO A 599 -3.69 -55.25 15.57
CA PRO A 599 -3.47 -56.01 16.81
C PRO A 599 -2.31 -57.01 16.77
N SER A 600 -1.89 -57.47 15.58
CA SER A 600 -0.72 -58.34 15.43
C SER A 600 0.61 -57.68 15.85
N LEU A 601 0.65 -56.33 15.91
CA LEU A 601 1.83 -55.57 16.34
C LEU A 601 1.93 -55.45 17.86
N ASP A 602 0.84 -55.69 18.60
CA ASP A 602 0.77 -55.41 20.05
C ASP A 602 1.80 -56.21 20.86
N ALA A 603 2.08 -57.46 20.47
CA ALA A 603 3.03 -58.32 21.18
C ALA A 603 4.48 -57.82 21.07
N ASP A 604 4.89 -57.32 19.90
CA ASP A 604 6.23 -56.76 19.69
C ASP A 604 6.39 -55.44 20.44
N PHE A 605 5.39 -54.56 20.36
CA PHE A 605 5.38 -53.31 21.12
C PHE A 605 5.39 -53.57 22.63
N GLU A 606 4.62 -54.52 23.16
CA GLU A 606 4.66 -54.82 24.60
C GLU A 606 6.02 -55.40 25.05
N ALA A 607 6.64 -56.26 24.24
CA ALA A 607 7.97 -56.78 24.53
C ALA A 607 9.02 -55.66 24.62
N ARG A 608 8.99 -54.71 23.67
CA ARG A 608 9.92 -53.57 23.64
C ARG A 608 9.60 -52.54 24.72
N ARG A 609 8.33 -52.31 25.06
CA ARG A 609 7.90 -51.40 26.14
C ARG A 609 8.51 -51.81 27.48
N LYS A 610 8.52 -53.11 27.80
CA LYS A 610 9.12 -53.62 29.05
C LYS A 610 10.62 -53.34 29.14
N VAL A 611 11.34 -53.42 28.02
CA VAL A 611 12.77 -53.08 27.96
C VAL A 611 12.97 -51.58 28.20
N LEU A 612 12.16 -50.73 27.56
CA LEU A 612 12.23 -49.27 27.73
C LEU A 612 11.92 -48.81 29.14
N GLU A 613 10.91 -49.41 29.77
CA GLU A 613 10.55 -49.13 31.16
C GLU A 613 11.69 -49.51 32.12
N ALA A 614 12.33 -50.67 31.91
CA ALA A 614 13.49 -51.10 32.69
C ALA A 614 14.72 -50.18 32.49
N GLU A 615 14.90 -49.62 31.30
CA GLU A 615 16.00 -48.71 30.96
C GLU A 615 15.68 -47.22 31.24
N ASN A 616 14.50 -46.93 31.76
CA ASN A 616 14.00 -45.57 32.00
C ASN A 616 14.05 -44.67 30.75
N LYS A 617 13.54 -45.21 29.63
CA LYS A 617 13.46 -44.56 28.32
C LYS A 617 12.01 -44.46 27.82
N HIS A 618 11.74 -43.51 26.95
CA HIS A 618 10.46 -43.33 26.28
C HIS A 618 10.59 -43.38 24.76
N TRP A 619 9.51 -43.78 24.07
CA TRP A 619 9.42 -43.66 22.63
C TRP A 619 9.04 -42.27 22.18
N ARG A 620 9.76 -41.75 21.18
CA ARG A 620 9.43 -40.50 20.51
C ARG A 620 9.61 -40.67 19.00
N PHE A 621 8.61 -40.22 18.24
CA PHE A 621 8.75 -40.14 16.79
C PHE A 621 9.47 -38.84 16.44
N VAL A 622 10.76 -38.95 16.13
CA VAL A 622 11.68 -37.81 15.98
C VAL A 622 11.94 -37.55 14.51
N ALA A 623 11.82 -36.28 14.13
CA ALA A 623 12.33 -35.72 12.89
C ALA A 623 13.72 -35.13 13.16
N LYS A 624 14.72 -35.55 12.39
CA LYS A 624 16.11 -35.14 12.57
C LYS A 624 16.70 -34.67 11.25
N LEU A 625 17.27 -33.47 11.26
CA LEU A 625 18.16 -32.94 10.22
C LEU A 625 19.54 -32.75 10.83
N GLU A 626 20.58 -33.30 10.22
CA GLU A 626 21.96 -33.11 10.68
C GLU A 626 22.90 -33.05 9.48
N ASN A 627 23.62 -31.93 9.33
CA ASN A 627 24.56 -31.71 8.23
C ASN A 627 23.98 -32.02 6.83
N GLY A 628 22.70 -31.65 6.61
CA GLY A 628 21.99 -31.85 5.35
C GLY A 628 21.39 -33.24 5.15
N LYS A 629 21.57 -34.18 6.07
CA LYS A 629 20.88 -35.48 6.05
C LYS A 629 19.62 -35.43 6.91
N ALA A 630 18.49 -35.80 6.33
CA ALA A 630 17.20 -35.79 7.00
C ALA A 630 16.69 -37.22 7.23
N SER A 631 16.14 -37.46 8.42
CA SER A 631 15.53 -38.74 8.78
C SER A 631 14.32 -38.52 9.68
N VAL A 632 13.34 -39.41 9.58
CA VAL A 632 12.22 -39.50 10.52
C VAL A 632 12.11 -40.92 11.04
N GLY A 633 11.83 -41.09 12.31
CA GLY A 633 11.60 -42.43 12.85
C GLY A 633 11.33 -42.50 14.33
N LEU A 634 10.94 -43.69 14.78
CA LEU A 634 10.75 -43.97 16.19
C LEU A 634 12.10 -44.11 16.89
N GLN A 635 12.34 -43.30 17.91
CA GLN A 635 13.57 -43.29 18.69
C GLN A 635 13.29 -43.53 20.17
N GLU A 636 14.26 -44.12 20.84
CA GLU A 636 14.25 -44.34 22.29
C GLU A 636 15.03 -43.20 22.96
N VAL A 637 14.35 -42.40 23.77
CA VAL A 637 14.96 -41.24 24.46
C VAL A 637 15.08 -41.53 25.96
N GLY A 638 16.26 -41.34 26.53
CA GLY A 638 16.49 -41.51 27.97
C GLY A 638 16.10 -40.28 28.79
N ALA A 639 16.01 -40.43 30.11
CA ALA A 639 15.58 -39.39 31.06
C ALA A 639 16.32 -38.04 30.95
N ASN A 640 17.57 -38.03 30.49
CA ASN A 640 18.37 -36.81 30.32
C ASN A 640 18.11 -36.07 29.00
N HIS A 641 17.33 -36.66 28.07
CA HIS A 641 17.03 -36.05 26.79
C HIS A 641 15.82 -35.11 26.92
N PRO A 642 15.84 -33.88 26.33
CA PRO A 642 14.71 -32.94 26.40
C PRO A 642 13.36 -33.50 25.97
N PHE A 643 13.35 -34.49 25.07
CA PHE A 643 12.12 -35.13 24.58
C PHE A 643 11.49 -36.12 25.56
N TYR A 644 12.20 -36.52 26.62
CA TYR A 644 11.71 -37.52 27.57
C TYR A 644 10.42 -37.06 28.27
N GLY A 645 10.43 -35.84 28.81
CA GLY A 645 9.31 -35.25 29.56
C GLY A 645 8.20 -34.62 28.71
N LEU A 646 8.15 -34.89 27.40
CA LEU A 646 7.02 -34.46 26.56
C LEU A 646 5.72 -35.12 27.00
N GLU A 647 4.73 -34.30 27.34
CA GLU A 647 3.39 -34.76 27.68
C GLU A 647 2.35 -34.34 26.63
N GLY A 648 1.26 -35.10 26.55
CA GLY A 648 0.11 -34.80 25.70
C GLY A 648 0.46 -34.74 24.21
N SER A 649 0.02 -33.65 23.56
CA SER A 649 0.22 -33.37 22.12
C SER A 649 1.19 -32.21 21.88
N ASN A 650 2.04 -31.89 22.86
CA ASN A 650 3.01 -30.80 22.75
C ASN A 650 4.04 -31.09 21.65
N ASN A 651 4.44 -30.04 20.94
CA ASN A 651 5.56 -30.07 20.01
C ASN A 651 6.80 -29.51 20.72
N ILE A 652 7.96 -30.04 20.35
CA ILE A 652 9.25 -29.53 20.80
C ILE A 652 10.24 -29.58 19.65
N ILE A 653 11.10 -28.57 19.58
CA ILE A 653 12.16 -28.45 18.59
C ILE A 653 13.43 -28.01 19.29
N LEU A 654 14.53 -28.68 18.94
CA LEU A 654 15.89 -28.34 19.32
C LEU A 654 16.63 -27.85 18.08
N LEU A 655 17.16 -26.64 18.16
CA LEU A 655 17.98 -26.03 17.13
C LEU A 655 19.42 -25.95 17.64
N THR A 656 20.30 -26.73 17.03
CA THR A 656 21.75 -26.60 17.24
C THR A 656 22.32 -25.77 16.11
N THR A 657 22.99 -24.66 16.46
CA THR A 657 23.55 -23.73 15.47
C THR A 657 25.06 -23.58 15.65
N ALA A 658 25.73 -22.82 14.79
CA ALA A 658 27.14 -22.53 14.94
C ALA A 658 27.43 -21.73 16.22
N ARG A 659 26.48 -20.91 16.68
CA ARG A 659 26.56 -20.14 17.94
C ARG A 659 26.03 -20.92 19.15
N TYR A 660 24.97 -21.70 18.98
CA TYR A 660 24.33 -22.50 20.02
C TYR A 660 24.69 -23.99 19.87
N LYS A 661 25.99 -24.32 20.01
CA LYS A 661 26.49 -25.71 19.89
C LYS A 661 26.37 -26.51 21.18
N GLU A 662 26.81 -25.93 22.28
CA GLU A 662 26.86 -26.62 23.59
C GLU A 662 25.47 -26.71 24.22
N TYR A 663 24.65 -25.67 24.02
CA TYR A 663 23.29 -25.57 24.55
C TYR A 663 22.33 -25.27 23.39
N PRO A 664 21.74 -26.29 22.76
CA PRO A 664 20.77 -26.10 21.68
C PRO A 664 19.57 -25.29 22.15
N MET A 665 19.07 -24.42 21.27
CA MET A 665 17.87 -23.63 21.55
C MET A 665 16.64 -24.54 21.51
N MET A 666 15.81 -24.46 22.56
CA MET A 666 14.61 -25.28 22.72
C MET A 666 13.36 -24.42 22.58
N ILE A 667 12.46 -24.84 21.68
CA ILE A 667 11.13 -24.22 21.51
C ILE A 667 10.09 -25.31 21.78
N GLN A 668 9.21 -25.07 22.75
CA GLN A 668 8.18 -26.04 23.16
C GLN A 668 6.84 -25.35 23.41
N GLY A 669 5.75 -26.01 23.04
CA GLY A 669 4.39 -25.61 23.38
C GLY A 669 3.34 -26.47 22.69
N TYR A 670 2.09 -26.00 22.69
CA TYR A 670 0.98 -26.73 22.09
C TYR A 670 1.19 -26.96 20.60
N GLY A 671 1.16 -28.23 20.20
CA GLY A 671 1.45 -28.65 18.82
C GLY A 671 0.25 -28.64 17.87
N ALA A 672 -0.95 -28.42 18.39
CA ALA A 672 -2.21 -28.42 17.66
C ALA A 672 -3.26 -27.55 18.37
N GLY A 673 -4.26 -27.10 17.62
CA GLY A 673 -5.40 -26.33 18.13
C GLY A 673 -5.70 -25.11 17.26
N ALA A 674 -6.96 -24.94 16.85
CA ALA A 674 -7.34 -23.91 15.89
C ALA A 674 -7.03 -22.49 16.36
N GLY A 675 -7.26 -22.18 17.64
CA GLY A 675 -6.93 -20.86 18.20
C GLY A 675 -5.43 -20.57 18.23
N VAL A 676 -4.60 -21.59 18.49
CA VAL A 676 -3.14 -21.44 18.52
C VAL A 676 -2.59 -21.32 17.10
N THR A 677 -3.08 -22.13 16.15
CA THR A 677 -2.72 -22.02 14.74
C THR A 677 -3.18 -20.71 14.11
N ALA A 678 -4.34 -20.17 14.50
CA ALA A 678 -4.82 -18.89 13.98
C ALA A 678 -4.04 -17.68 14.55
N ALA A 679 -3.39 -17.84 15.70
CA ALA A 679 -2.60 -16.80 16.35
C ALA A 679 -1.19 -16.65 15.76
N GLY A 680 -0.64 -17.73 15.20
CA GLY A 680 0.62 -17.70 14.43
C GLY A 680 0.39 -17.21 13.02
#